data_AF-A0A1F5RGD3-F1
#
_entry.id   AF-A0A1F5RGD3-F1
#
_cell.length_a   1.000
_cell.length_b   1.000
_cell.length_c   1.000
_cell.angle_alpha   90.00
_cell.angle_beta   90.00
_cell.angle_gamma   90.00
#
_symmetry.space_group_name_H-M   'P 1'
#
loop_
_entity.id
_entity.type
_entity.pdbx_description
1 polymer ?
#
loop_
_entity_poly.entity_id
_entity_poly.type
_entity_poly.pdbx_seq_one_letter_code
_entity_poly.pdbx_strand_id
1 'polypeptide(L)'
;MHRSRASFLAPATLLAAVVAPPPSPPPAHAGAAVDSIRYTVIVTDINRVGLNVTNYGFFGNNFNSRSPSFEYPLGSGFEHMSRAGLWVGAIGIADTGAFVGVSTAIVDNAQGTSALAETEFTPAGNAIVQGSRISNSRFFSPEAISDQDLDGAYSDRPGRGPRGPQGERHTPLGILVEQRTLGFSLEAAESFVAARFTIRNLGPPLRDVYVGLYAQLVSGDKAAYSTWPPSATSGPGSWYYKTYAEYDSGRRLYKEHYCERPPIPDGCNFAYCPPWAGVMLLAASPGGVAGKTVSFNWWTYSPGDASRDTDVERYAILSNGQVMDPRDCTPGLQCSPIVVLSVGPFAQLDPDSSVTVDFAFLGGEDETRLAEHADFAQFAADIGYRLPAPPPSPRLHVETGANRVDLYWDDSPENEVDPTSLALGGRDFEGYRVYFGADRLDPQRVAQFDLRDTTGFNTGLDGIRLASPPVIGDIAYRNHFAVTGLRDGFKYYGAVTSYDIGDVQVESLESGIPQNKFLAVPNPPPGGATRGVTVYPNPYRVEARWDQGRSVRDHYLWFANLPRRAILRIYTLSGDRVFETRFDGSSYRGEGARGLYEPRRDRDTPPPALSGGSYAWDLITDQGQAVATGLYLFSVEDLDGGGVARGKFLIVKSDREN
;
A
#
# COMPACT_ATOMS: atom_id res chain seq x y z
N MET A 1 -4.38 6.09 44.24
CA MET A 1 -3.70 4.93 44.88
C MET A 1 -3.61 3.83 43.84
N HIS A 2 -2.38 3.32 43.63
CA HIS A 2 -1.99 2.35 42.60
C HIS A 2 -2.98 1.19 42.40
N ARG A 3 -3.32 0.90 41.14
CA ARG A 3 -3.82 -0.42 40.72
C ARG A 3 -2.81 -1.02 39.75
N SER A 4 -2.27 -2.16 40.18
CA SER A 4 -1.31 -3.02 39.51
C SER A 4 -1.87 -3.52 38.18
N ARG A 5 -1.09 -3.40 37.09
CA ARG A 5 -1.34 -4.13 35.85
C ARG A 5 -0.96 -5.59 36.07
N ALA A 6 -1.90 -6.51 35.86
CA ALA A 6 -1.66 -7.94 35.90
C ALA A 6 -1.07 -8.39 34.56
N SER A 7 0.05 -9.11 34.62
CA SER A 7 0.64 -9.82 33.50
C SER A 7 -0.24 -11.01 33.13
N PHE A 8 -0.72 -11.08 31.90
CA PHE A 8 -1.45 -12.23 31.38
C PHE A 8 -0.44 -13.27 30.88
N LEU A 9 -0.28 -14.36 31.63
CA LEU A 9 0.25 -15.65 31.16
C LEU A 9 -0.96 -16.54 30.88
N ALA A 10 -1.24 -16.81 29.60
CA ALA A 10 -2.22 -17.83 29.21
C ALA A 10 -1.57 -19.23 29.28
N PRO A 11 -2.28 -20.29 29.73
CA PRO A 11 -1.73 -21.64 29.75
C PRO A 11 -1.76 -22.25 28.34
N ALA A 12 -0.60 -22.78 27.91
CA ALA A 12 -0.49 -23.54 26.67
C ALA A 12 -1.22 -24.89 26.83
N THR A 13 -2.33 -25.06 26.13
CA THR A 13 -3.04 -26.36 26.05
C THR A 13 -2.57 -27.08 24.80
N LEU A 14 -2.08 -28.31 24.96
CA LEU A 14 -1.58 -29.17 23.89
C LEU A 14 -2.72 -29.50 22.90
N LEU A 15 -2.76 -28.86 21.73
CA LEU A 15 -3.51 -29.39 20.58
C LEU A 15 -2.65 -30.47 19.90
N ALA A 16 -3.19 -31.68 19.79
CA ALA A 16 -2.58 -32.73 19.00
C ALA A 16 -2.57 -32.31 17.51
N ALA A 17 -1.38 -32.09 16.98
CA ALA A 17 -1.17 -31.75 15.58
C ALA A 17 -1.60 -32.92 14.68
N VAL A 18 -2.69 -32.74 13.94
CA VAL A 18 -2.95 -33.56 12.75
C VAL A 18 -1.93 -33.08 11.70
N VAL A 19 -0.92 -33.92 11.44
CA VAL A 19 0.09 -33.67 10.40
C VAL A 19 -0.62 -33.70 9.05
N ALA A 20 -0.90 -32.52 8.49
CA ALA A 20 -1.27 -32.39 7.09
C ALA A 20 -0.08 -32.84 6.22
N PRO A 21 -0.32 -33.53 5.09
CA PRO A 21 0.74 -33.89 4.17
C PRO A 21 1.48 -32.64 3.68
N PRO A 22 2.77 -32.73 3.37
CA PRO A 22 3.53 -31.60 2.85
C PRO A 22 2.86 -31.05 1.58
N PRO A 23 2.84 -29.72 1.40
CA PRO A 23 2.34 -29.13 0.17
C PRO A 23 3.09 -29.70 -1.03
N SER A 24 2.36 -29.94 -2.12
CA SER A 24 2.93 -30.40 -3.39
C SER A 24 4.06 -29.46 -3.82
N PRO A 25 5.19 -29.98 -4.34
CA PRO A 25 6.24 -29.12 -4.86
C PRO A 25 5.66 -28.24 -6.00
N PRO A 26 6.05 -26.96 -6.06
CA PRO A 26 5.68 -26.11 -7.19
C PRO A 26 6.16 -26.74 -8.51
N PRO A 27 5.47 -26.49 -9.64
CA PRO A 27 5.90 -26.99 -10.94
C PRO A 27 7.35 -26.58 -11.20
N ALA A 28 8.14 -27.51 -11.74
CA ALA A 28 9.54 -27.28 -12.05
C ALA A 28 9.70 -26.08 -13.00
N HIS A 29 10.23 -24.96 -12.49
CA HIS A 29 10.59 -23.81 -13.30
C HIS A 29 11.80 -24.16 -14.17
N ALA A 30 11.54 -24.58 -15.41
CA ALA A 30 12.56 -24.63 -16.45
C ALA A 30 13.11 -23.22 -16.70
N GLY A 31 14.43 -23.10 -16.83
CA GLY A 31 15.13 -21.83 -17.03
C GLY A 31 14.47 -20.96 -18.10
N ALA A 32 14.29 -19.68 -17.78
CA ALA A 32 13.58 -18.73 -18.64
C ALA A 32 14.25 -18.63 -20.02
N ALA A 33 13.47 -18.85 -21.08
CA ALA A 33 13.87 -18.44 -22.42
C ALA A 33 13.94 -16.90 -22.46
N VAL A 34 15.00 -16.34 -23.04
CA VAL A 34 15.31 -14.90 -23.00
C VAL A 34 14.16 -14.00 -23.49
N ASP A 35 13.31 -14.50 -24.40
CA ASP A 35 12.15 -13.77 -24.95
C ASP A 35 10.91 -13.75 -24.03
N SER A 36 10.98 -14.34 -22.84
CA SER A 36 9.86 -14.42 -21.86
C SER A 36 10.07 -13.61 -20.57
N ILE A 37 11.24 -12.98 -20.39
CA ILE A 37 11.58 -12.28 -19.14
C ILE A 37 10.74 -11.01 -19.00
N ARG A 38 9.79 -11.01 -18.07
CA ARG A 38 8.96 -9.85 -17.75
C ARG A 38 9.21 -9.36 -16.34
N TYR A 39 9.84 -8.18 -16.23
CA TYR A 39 9.96 -7.47 -14.97
C TYR A 39 8.62 -6.83 -14.62
N THR A 40 8.09 -7.16 -13.44
CA THR A 40 6.75 -6.78 -13.01
C THR A 40 6.84 -6.05 -11.67
N VAL A 41 5.93 -5.09 -11.49
CA VAL A 41 5.74 -4.35 -10.26
C VAL A 41 4.26 -4.33 -9.89
N ILE A 42 3.96 -4.59 -8.61
CA ILE A 42 2.62 -4.47 -8.02
C ILE A 42 2.76 -3.68 -6.72
N VAL A 43 1.73 -2.92 -6.34
CA VAL A 43 1.67 -2.22 -5.05
C VAL A 43 0.63 -2.93 -4.18
N THR A 44 0.95 -3.22 -2.92
CA THR A 44 -0.03 -3.77 -1.97
C THR A 44 -1.14 -2.75 -1.71
N ASP A 45 -2.38 -3.23 -1.64
CA ASP A 45 -3.57 -2.38 -1.56
C ASP A 45 -4.70 -2.97 -0.69
N ILE A 46 -4.48 -4.10 -0.02
CA ILE A 46 -5.46 -4.73 0.87
C ILE A 46 -5.37 -4.25 2.33
N ASN A 47 -4.37 -3.45 2.66
CA ASN A 47 -4.10 -2.98 4.02
C ASN A 47 -3.61 -1.53 4.04
N ARG A 48 -3.20 -1.02 5.21
CA ARG A 48 -2.76 0.38 5.36
C ARG A 48 -1.32 0.61 4.89
N VAL A 49 -0.61 -0.41 4.44
CA VAL A 49 0.76 -0.31 3.93
C VAL A 49 0.75 -0.42 2.40
N GLY A 50 1.05 0.67 1.71
CA GLY A 50 1.29 0.66 0.27
C GLY A 50 2.75 0.38 -0.05
N LEU A 51 3.10 -0.88 -0.24
CA LEU A 51 4.45 -1.33 -0.55
C LEU A 51 4.58 -1.67 -2.03
N ASN A 52 5.58 -1.09 -2.68
CA ASN A 52 5.93 -1.45 -4.06
C ASN A 52 6.77 -2.75 -4.07
N VAL A 53 6.27 -3.78 -4.75
CA VAL A 53 6.82 -5.13 -4.78
C VAL A 53 7.19 -5.51 -6.21
N THR A 54 8.37 -6.07 -6.38
CA THR A 54 8.86 -6.53 -7.68
C THR A 54 9.15 -8.03 -7.72
N ASN A 55 9.20 -8.60 -8.94
CA ASN A 55 9.64 -9.98 -9.16
C ASN A 55 11.15 -10.10 -9.41
N TYR A 56 11.96 -9.25 -8.79
CA TYR A 56 13.44 -9.29 -8.88
C TYR A 56 14.10 -8.81 -7.57
N GLY A 57 13.39 -8.98 -6.45
CA GLY A 57 13.89 -8.75 -5.09
C GLY A 57 14.01 -7.29 -4.66
N PHE A 58 13.60 -6.33 -5.50
CA PHE A 58 13.55 -4.91 -5.15
C PHE A 58 12.20 -4.53 -4.55
N PHE A 59 12.22 -3.65 -3.56
CA PHE A 59 11.04 -3.01 -2.98
C PHE A 59 11.19 -1.48 -3.06
N GLY A 60 10.06 -0.79 -3.17
CA GLY A 60 10.04 0.66 -3.40
C GLY A 60 10.09 1.01 -4.88
N ASN A 61 10.31 2.28 -5.20
CA ASN A 61 10.39 2.74 -6.61
C ASN A 61 11.49 3.78 -6.87
N ASN A 62 12.40 3.96 -5.91
CA ASN A 62 13.47 4.97 -5.95
C ASN A 62 12.94 6.39 -6.23
N PHE A 63 11.67 6.64 -5.91
CA PHE A 63 10.93 7.86 -6.23
C PHE A 63 10.93 8.22 -7.73
N ASN A 64 11.07 7.25 -8.65
CA ASN A 64 10.90 7.51 -10.08
C ASN A 64 9.44 7.79 -10.49
N SER A 65 8.49 7.48 -9.61
CA SER A 65 7.06 7.75 -9.76
C SER A 65 6.45 8.16 -8.43
N ARG A 66 5.25 8.74 -8.46
CA ARG A 66 4.49 9.11 -7.24
C ARG A 66 3.61 8.00 -6.69
N SER A 67 3.63 6.82 -7.32
CA SER A 67 2.98 5.63 -6.76
C SER A 67 3.60 5.32 -5.40
N PRO A 68 2.87 4.68 -4.47
CA PRO A 68 3.43 4.23 -3.20
C PRO A 68 4.77 3.51 -3.39
N SER A 69 5.79 3.90 -2.63
CA SER A 69 7.07 3.18 -2.52
C SER A 69 7.04 2.34 -1.25
N PHE A 70 6.84 3.02 -0.11
CA PHE A 70 6.37 2.47 1.16
C PHE A 70 5.53 3.58 1.81
N GLU A 71 4.26 3.65 1.44
CA GLU A 71 3.32 4.65 1.95
C GLU A 71 2.57 4.11 3.17
N TYR A 72 2.53 4.87 4.27
CA TYR A 72 1.72 4.53 5.43
C TYR A 72 1.19 5.79 6.14
N PRO A 73 -0.11 5.82 6.49
CA PRO A 73 -1.16 4.95 6.00
C PRO A 73 -1.38 5.16 4.49
N LEU A 74 -1.74 4.10 3.76
CA LEU A 74 -2.03 4.17 2.33
C LEU A 74 -3.18 5.14 2.04
N GLY A 75 -2.95 6.07 1.12
CA GLY A 75 -3.85 7.17 0.78
C GLY A 75 -3.51 8.51 1.45
N SER A 76 -2.59 8.52 2.43
CA SER A 76 -2.14 9.73 3.14
C SER A 76 -1.19 10.60 2.32
N GLY A 77 -0.38 9.98 1.46
CA GLY A 77 0.75 10.63 0.78
C GLY A 77 2.04 10.71 1.61
N PHE A 78 2.09 10.15 2.82
CA PHE A 78 3.32 10.01 3.61
C PHE A 78 4.12 8.79 3.15
N GLU A 79 5.30 9.03 2.55
CA GLU A 79 6.23 7.98 2.14
C GLU A 79 7.29 7.75 3.21
N HIS A 80 7.75 6.51 3.32
CA HIS A 80 8.74 6.11 4.32
C HIS A 80 9.96 5.39 3.75
N MET A 81 9.99 5.10 2.46
CA MET A 81 11.12 4.39 1.86
C MET A 81 11.34 4.78 0.42
N SER A 82 12.59 5.04 0.07
CA SER A 82 13.00 5.20 -1.32
C SER A 82 13.21 3.85 -2.01
N ARG A 83 13.89 2.93 -1.33
CA ARG A 83 14.25 1.60 -1.84
C ARG A 83 14.56 0.61 -0.72
N ALA A 84 14.35 -0.66 -1.01
CA ALA A 84 14.90 -1.80 -0.29
C ALA A 84 15.15 -2.96 -1.27
N GLY A 85 15.89 -3.97 -0.83
CA GLY A 85 16.06 -5.17 -1.65
C GLY A 85 16.80 -6.31 -0.97
N LEU A 86 16.56 -7.52 -1.48
CA LEU A 86 17.17 -8.75 -1.00
C LEU A 86 18.66 -8.83 -1.35
N TRP A 87 19.49 -9.18 -0.37
CA TRP A 87 20.88 -9.62 -0.54
C TRP A 87 21.01 -11.06 -0.07
N VAL A 88 21.66 -11.91 -0.87
CA VAL A 88 21.98 -13.30 -0.49
C VAL A 88 23.47 -13.52 -0.68
N GLY A 89 24.19 -13.81 0.41
CA GLY A 89 25.62 -14.06 0.39
C GLY A 89 25.96 -15.49 0.78
N ALA A 90 26.96 -16.10 0.16
CA ALA A 90 27.45 -17.43 0.53
C ALA A 90 28.90 -17.67 0.08
N ILE A 91 29.50 -18.74 0.61
CA ILE A 91 30.71 -19.33 0.07
C ILE A 91 30.29 -20.41 -0.94
N GLY A 92 30.45 -20.12 -2.23
CA GLY A 92 30.16 -21.02 -3.33
C GLY A 92 31.38 -21.82 -3.79
N ILE A 93 31.14 -22.79 -4.68
CA ILE A 93 32.18 -23.61 -5.32
C ILE A 93 32.00 -23.53 -6.84
N ALA A 94 33.07 -23.20 -7.55
CA ALA A 94 33.18 -23.23 -9.00
C ALA A 94 34.35 -24.14 -9.43
N ASP A 95 34.50 -24.37 -10.74
CA ASP A 95 35.60 -25.16 -11.30
C ASP A 95 36.99 -24.58 -10.93
N THR A 96 37.06 -23.28 -10.64
CA THR A 96 38.29 -22.58 -10.23
C THR A 96 38.54 -22.62 -8.72
N GLY A 97 37.67 -23.26 -7.93
CA GLY A 97 37.76 -23.35 -6.47
C GLY A 97 36.59 -22.67 -5.75
N ALA A 98 36.74 -22.52 -4.42
CA ALA A 98 35.77 -21.79 -3.61
C ALA A 98 35.81 -20.28 -3.91
N PHE A 99 34.65 -19.64 -3.88
CA PHE A 99 34.52 -18.19 -4.04
C PHE A 99 33.52 -17.64 -3.02
N VAL A 100 33.66 -16.36 -2.68
CA VAL A 100 32.63 -15.62 -1.93
C VAL A 100 31.75 -14.92 -2.96
N GLY A 101 30.45 -15.10 -2.87
CA GLY A 101 29.49 -14.48 -3.79
C GLY A 101 28.35 -13.81 -3.05
N VAL A 102 27.87 -12.69 -3.57
CA VAL A 102 26.68 -11.99 -3.08
C VAL A 102 25.78 -11.65 -4.27
N SER A 103 24.54 -12.13 -4.25
CA SER A 103 23.52 -11.70 -5.20
C SER A 103 22.69 -10.58 -4.59
N THR A 104 22.65 -9.43 -5.26
CA THR A 104 22.01 -8.20 -4.79
C THR A 104 20.81 -7.80 -5.65
N ALA A 105 19.69 -7.48 -5.02
CA ALA A 105 18.55 -6.87 -5.72
C ALA A 105 18.75 -5.36 -5.96
N ILE A 106 19.60 -4.73 -5.16
CA ILE A 106 19.86 -3.29 -5.19
C ILE A 106 21.21 -2.97 -4.54
N VAL A 107 21.82 -1.87 -4.95
CA VAL A 107 22.99 -1.25 -4.30
C VAL A 107 22.80 0.27 -4.23
N ASP A 108 23.76 0.97 -3.64
CA ASP A 108 23.78 2.43 -3.62
C ASP A 108 23.77 3.00 -5.05
N ASN A 109 22.74 3.77 -5.37
CA ASN A 109 22.66 4.54 -6.60
C ASN A 109 21.88 5.86 -6.43
N ALA A 110 21.98 6.75 -7.41
CA ALA A 110 21.27 8.02 -7.41
C ALA A 110 19.75 7.81 -7.33
N GLN A 111 19.07 8.78 -6.72
CA GLN A 111 17.61 8.86 -6.69
C GLN A 111 17.01 8.92 -8.11
N GLY A 112 15.82 8.34 -8.29
CA GLY A 112 15.08 8.39 -9.55
C GLY A 112 15.59 7.44 -10.63
N THR A 113 16.67 6.69 -10.38
CA THR A 113 17.17 5.65 -11.28
C THR A 113 16.25 4.43 -11.28
N SER A 114 16.35 3.63 -12.35
CA SER A 114 15.64 2.36 -12.46
C SER A 114 16.42 1.25 -11.76
N ALA A 115 15.80 0.61 -10.77
CA ALA A 115 16.36 -0.56 -10.09
C ALA A 115 16.60 -1.75 -11.02
N LEU A 116 15.92 -1.80 -12.18
CA LEU A 116 16.12 -2.84 -13.20
C LEU A 116 17.54 -2.89 -13.75
N ALA A 117 18.27 -1.77 -13.72
CA ALA A 117 19.65 -1.74 -14.16
C ALA A 117 20.63 -2.22 -13.07
N GLU A 118 20.17 -2.37 -11.82
CA GLU A 118 21.01 -2.52 -10.63
C GLU A 118 20.89 -3.91 -10.00
N THR A 119 19.72 -4.57 -10.15
CA THR A 119 19.51 -5.93 -9.65
C THR A 119 20.35 -6.96 -10.41
N GLU A 120 20.93 -7.91 -9.69
CA GLU A 120 21.61 -9.09 -10.24
C GLU A 120 20.63 -10.26 -10.47
N PHE A 121 19.39 -10.12 -9.98
CA PHE A 121 18.34 -11.10 -10.19
C PHE A 121 17.62 -10.91 -11.53
N THR A 122 17.31 -12.04 -12.16
CA THR A 122 16.48 -12.15 -13.36
C THR A 122 15.18 -12.86 -12.98
N PRO A 123 14.00 -12.32 -13.36
CA PRO A 123 12.72 -12.99 -13.14
C PRO A 123 12.72 -14.44 -13.66
N ALA A 124 12.27 -15.35 -12.81
CA ALA A 124 12.06 -16.76 -13.11
C ALA A 124 10.55 -16.99 -13.29
N GLY A 125 10.03 -16.55 -14.45
CA GLY A 125 8.61 -16.58 -14.78
C GLY A 125 8.09 -15.25 -15.34
N ASN A 126 6.81 -15.21 -15.70
CA ASN A 126 6.23 -14.12 -16.50
C ASN A 126 5.44 -13.07 -15.70
N ALA A 127 5.22 -13.24 -14.39
CA ALA A 127 4.40 -12.32 -13.59
C ALA A 127 4.62 -12.45 -12.08
N ILE A 128 4.11 -11.46 -11.33
CA ILE A 128 3.71 -11.63 -9.93
C ILE A 128 2.28 -12.18 -9.95
N VAL A 129 2.03 -13.29 -9.26
CA VAL A 129 0.70 -13.89 -9.14
C VAL A 129 0.05 -13.38 -7.86
N GLN A 130 -1.18 -12.88 -7.97
CA GLN A 130 -1.96 -12.46 -6.82
C GLN A 130 -2.94 -13.56 -6.39
N GLY A 131 -2.92 -13.89 -5.09
CA GLY A 131 -3.90 -14.76 -4.44
C GLY A 131 -4.55 -14.05 -3.25
N SER A 132 -5.65 -14.60 -2.74
CA SER A 132 -6.35 -14.10 -1.55
C SER A 132 -7.06 -15.24 -0.84
N ARG A 133 -7.00 -15.28 0.49
CA ARG A 133 -7.79 -16.22 1.30
C ARG A 133 -9.25 -15.78 1.45
N ILE A 134 -9.59 -14.56 1.06
CA ILE A 134 -10.95 -14.02 1.15
C ILE A 134 -11.85 -14.73 0.13
N SER A 135 -12.81 -15.51 0.62
CA SER A 135 -13.71 -16.37 -0.16
C SER A 135 -14.48 -15.65 -1.27
N ASN A 136 -14.93 -14.41 -1.02
CA ASN A 136 -15.69 -13.60 -1.96
C ASN A 136 -14.81 -12.69 -2.85
N SER A 137 -13.48 -12.82 -2.76
CA SER A 137 -12.53 -12.10 -3.60
C SER A 137 -12.46 -12.68 -5.01
N ARG A 138 -12.29 -11.81 -6.01
CA ARG A 138 -11.99 -12.26 -7.39
C ARG A 138 -10.63 -12.97 -7.51
N PHE A 139 -9.76 -12.83 -6.52
CA PHE A 139 -8.45 -13.47 -6.43
C PHE A 139 -8.43 -14.64 -5.46
N PHE A 140 -9.60 -15.15 -5.06
CA PHE A 140 -9.68 -16.26 -4.12
C PHE A 140 -8.85 -17.47 -4.58
N SER A 141 -8.02 -17.98 -3.68
CA SER A 141 -7.24 -19.20 -3.87
C SER A 141 -7.17 -19.95 -2.54
N PRO A 142 -7.46 -21.26 -2.51
CA PRO A 142 -7.35 -22.07 -1.30
C PRO A 142 -5.89 -22.25 -0.82
N GLU A 143 -4.91 -21.94 -1.66
CA GLU A 143 -3.48 -21.96 -1.33
C GLU A 143 -2.98 -20.64 -0.73
N ALA A 144 -3.78 -19.58 -0.78
CA ALA A 144 -3.44 -18.28 -0.22
C ALA A 144 -3.49 -18.31 1.31
N ILE A 145 -2.53 -17.66 1.96
CA ILE A 145 -2.44 -17.62 3.43
C ILE A 145 -2.72 -16.23 4.02
N SER A 146 -2.81 -15.19 3.20
CA SER A 146 -3.18 -13.83 3.62
C SER A 146 -4.32 -13.26 2.75
N ASP A 147 -4.78 -12.05 3.09
CA ASP A 147 -5.84 -11.37 2.33
C ASP A 147 -5.33 -10.89 0.95
N GLN A 148 -4.02 -10.72 0.81
CA GLN A 148 -3.33 -10.49 -0.45
C GLN A 148 -1.96 -11.17 -0.44
N ASP A 149 -1.85 -12.29 -1.13
CA ASP A 149 -0.58 -12.94 -1.44
C ASP A 149 -0.07 -12.39 -2.78
N LEU A 150 1.17 -11.91 -2.82
CA LEU A 150 1.88 -11.56 -4.04
C LEU A 150 3.10 -12.47 -4.20
N ASP A 151 2.99 -13.42 -5.12
CA ASP A 151 4.00 -14.46 -5.36
C ASP A 151 4.84 -14.12 -6.60
N GLY A 152 6.16 -14.08 -6.44
CA GLY A 152 7.11 -13.90 -7.52
C GLY A 152 8.31 -14.83 -7.36
N ALA A 153 8.96 -15.18 -8.47
CA ALA A 153 10.19 -15.96 -8.45
C ALA A 153 11.26 -15.31 -9.33
N TYR A 154 12.51 -15.37 -8.89
CA TYR A 154 13.67 -14.83 -9.60
C TYR A 154 14.95 -15.56 -9.23
N SER A 155 15.90 -15.57 -10.16
CA SER A 155 17.18 -16.25 -10.02
C SER A 155 18.33 -15.30 -10.28
N ASP A 156 19.46 -15.55 -9.64
CA ASP A 156 20.73 -14.87 -9.96
C ASP A 156 21.35 -15.37 -11.28
N ARG A 157 20.65 -16.28 -11.99
CA ARG A 157 20.97 -16.77 -13.34
C ARG A 157 19.90 -16.33 -14.35
N PRO A 158 20.28 -16.01 -15.61
CA PRO A 158 21.65 -15.87 -16.09
C PRO A 158 22.35 -14.67 -15.42
N GLY A 159 23.64 -14.80 -15.18
CA GLY A 159 24.41 -13.72 -14.56
C GLY A 159 24.32 -12.45 -15.40
N ARG A 160 23.86 -11.35 -14.78
CA ARG A 160 23.78 -10.04 -15.43
C ARG A 160 25.19 -9.42 -15.41
N GLY A 161 25.63 -8.83 -16.53
CA GLY A 161 26.92 -8.14 -16.61
C GLY A 161 26.97 -6.91 -15.69
N PRO A 162 28.14 -6.29 -15.44
CA PRO A 162 28.26 -5.13 -14.57
C PRO A 162 27.40 -3.99 -15.13
N ARG A 163 26.25 -3.76 -14.50
CA ARG A 163 25.34 -2.66 -14.82
C ARG A 163 25.11 -1.90 -13.52
N GLY A 164 25.46 -0.62 -13.53
CA GLY A 164 25.45 0.23 -12.33
C GLY A 164 26.84 0.48 -11.74
N PRO A 165 26.92 1.05 -10.52
CA PRO A 165 28.18 1.38 -9.85
C PRO A 165 28.91 0.16 -9.28
N GLN A 166 28.40 -1.05 -9.50
CA GLN A 166 29.03 -2.30 -9.12
C GLN A 166 30.26 -2.53 -10.03
N GLY A 167 31.45 -2.43 -9.45
CA GLY A 167 32.72 -2.58 -10.17
C GLY A 167 33.10 -4.03 -10.50
N GLU A 168 32.41 -4.99 -9.87
CA GLU A 168 32.61 -6.43 -10.04
C GLU A 168 31.60 -7.04 -11.03
N ARG A 169 32.06 -8.06 -11.77
CA ARG A 169 31.17 -8.88 -12.60
C ARG A 169 30.46 -9.90 -11.69
N HIS A 170 29.13 -9.85 -11.67
CA HIS A 170 28.30 -10.81 -10.95
C HIS A 170 28.72 -12.27 -11.21
N THR A 171 28.99 -12.99 -10.12
CA THR A 171 29.28 -14.43 -10.12
C THR A 171 28.12 -15.17 -9.46
N PRO A 172 27.20 -15.79 -10.23
CA PRO A 172 26.01 -16.41 -9.67
C PRO A 172 26.33 -17.53 -8.67
N LEU A 173 25.73 -17.45 -7.48
CA LEU A 173 25.59 -18.52 -6.50
C LEU A 173 24.76 -19.69 -7.06
N GLY A 174 23.88 -19.43 -8.03
CA GLY A 174 23.00 -20.43 -8.63
C GLY A 174 21.77 -20.71 -7.78
N ILE A 175 21.10 -19.64 -7.37
CA ILE A 175 19.94 -19.68 -6.49
C ILE A 175 18.66 -19.32 -7.24
N LEU A 176 17.54 -19.90 -6.79
CA LEU A 176 16.19 -19.45 -7.09
C LEU A 176 15.59 -18.91 -5.80
N VAL A 177 15.06 -17.69 -5.88
CA VAL A 177 14.32 -17.05 -4.80
C VAL A 177 12.85 -17.10 -5.16
N GLU A 178 12.06 -17.72 -4.30
CA GLU A 178 10.60 -17.61 -4.30
C GLU A 178 10.24 -16.58 -3.23
N GLN A 179 9.69 -15.45 -3.66
CA GLN A 179 9.25 -14.36 -2.80
C GLN A 179 7.73 -14.37 -2.69
N ARG A 180 7.23 -14.52 -1.46
CA ARG A 180 5.82 -14.37 -1.13
C ARG A 180 5.64 -13.15 -0.24
N THR A 181 4.87 -12.17 -0.71
CA THR A 181 4.53 -10.97 0.06
C THR A 181 3.10 -11.08 0.57
N LEU A 182 2.87 -10.82 1.85
CA LEU A 182 1.62 -11.08 2.56
C LEU A 182 1.02 -9.79 3.11
N GLY A 183 -0.22 -9.51 2.73
CA GLY A 183 -1.04 -8.40 3.23
C GLY A 183 -2.27 -8.90 3.96
N PHE A 184 -2.60 -8.26 5.10
CA PHE A 184 -3.74 -8.61 5.95
C PHE A 184 -4.61 -7.38 6.19
N SER A 185 -5.91 -7.56 6.21
CA SER A 185 -6.88 -6.48 6.41
C SER A 185 -7.48 -6.44 7.82
N LEU A 186 -7.24 -7.48 8.64
CA LEU A 186 -7.60 -7.48 10.06
C LEU A 186 -6.94 -6.27 10.76
N GLU A 187 -7.68 -5.55 11.61
CA GLU A 187 -7.19 -4.31 12.27
C GLU A 187 -5.85 -4.50 13.00
N ALA A 188 -5.66 -5.64 13.67
CA ALA A 188 -4.41 -5.93 14.37
C ALA A 188 -3.21 -6.15 13.42
N ALA A 189 -3.47 -6.45 12.14
CA ALA A 189 -2.50 -6.86 11.14
C ALA A 189 -2.37 -5.91 9.93
N GLU A 190 -3.23 -4.89 9.82
CA GLU A 190 -3.30 -4.04 8.61
C GLU A 190 -2.14 -3.04 8.49
N SER A 191 -1.30 -2.93 9.52
CA SER A 191 -0.18 -1.98 9.59
C SER A 191 1.18 -2.59 9.22
N PHE A 192 1.21 -3.82 8.69
CA PHE A 192 2.43 -4.40 8.16
C PHE A 192 2.22 -5.22 6.89
N VAL A 193 3.28 -5.37 6.11
CA VAL A 193 3.39 -6.33 5.01
C VAL A 193 4.60 -7.22 5.29
N ALA A 194 4.40 -8.54 5.28
CA ALA A 194 5.49 -9.50 5.45
C ALA A 194 6.03 -9.97 4.10
N ALA A 195 7.35 -10.01 3.94
CA ALA A 195 8.04 -10.56 2.78
C ALA A 195 8.81 -11.82 3.20
N ARG A 196 8.33 -12.97 2.72
CA ARG A 196 8.98 -14.27 2.89
C ARG A 196 9.83 -14.59 1.68
N PHE A 197 11.11 -14.86 1.91
CA PHE A 197 12.06 -15.30 0.88
C PHE A 197 12.44 -16.75 1.11
N THR A 198 12.07 -17.63 0.18
CA THR A 198 12.59 -19.00 0.13
C THR A 198 13.72 -19.05 -0.88
N ILE A 199 14.95 -19.26 -0.40
CA ILE A 199 16.14 -19.37 -1.24
C ILE A 199 16.45 -20.84 -1.45
N ARG A 200 16.24 -21.31 -2.69
CA ARG A 200 16.56 -22.67 -3.12
C ARG A 200 17.88 -22.68 -3.88
N ASN A 201 18.76 -23.62 -3.52
CA ASN A 201 20.00 -23.82 -4.26
C ASN A 201 19.75 -24.68 -5.51
N LEU A 202 20.09 -24.17 -6.69
CA LEU A 202 20.05 -24.88 -7.98
C LEU A 202 21.44 -25.23 -8.51
N GLY A 203 22.50 -24.93 -7.76
CA GLY A 203 23.90 -25.14 -8.09
C GLY A 203 24.59 -26.13 -7.14
N PRO A 204 25.94 -26.12 -7.13
CA PRO A 204 26.74 -26.86 -6.14
C PRO A 204 26.43 -26.45 -4.69
N PRO A 205 26.82 -27.25 -3.68
CA PRO A 205 26.62 -26.89 -2.28
C PRO A 205 27.16 -25.50 -1.93
N LEU A 206 26.34 -24.70 -1.25
CA LEU A 206 26.72 -23.40 -0.69
C LEU A 206 27.00 -23.56 0.79
N ARG A 207 28.02 -22.85 1.31
CA ARG A 207 28.32 -22.82 2.75
C ARG A 207 28.13 -21.42 3.31
N ASP A 208 27.82 -21.38 4.59
CA ASP A 208 27.69 -20.15 5.37
C ASP A 208 26.81 -19.11 4.67
N VAL A 209 25.58 -19.51 4.33
CA VAL A 209 24.63 -18.63 3.64
C VAL A 209 24.12 -17.57 4.62
N TYR A 210 24.10 -16.31 4.19
CA TYR A 210 23.47 -15.20 4.88
C TYR A 210 22.42 -14.57 3.98
N VAL A 211 21.32 -14.14 4.59
CA VAL A 211 20.23 -13.42 3.90
C VAL A 211 20.07 -12.08 4.57
N GLY A 212 20.05 -11.01 3.78
CA GLY A 212 19.91 -9.65 4.27
C GLY A 212 18.87 -8.85 3.51
N LEU A 213 18.27 -7.88 4.20
CA LEU A 213 17.44 -6.85 3.60
C LEU A 213 18.22 -5.52 3.64
N TYR A 214 18.60 -5.04 2.45
CA TYR A 214 19.04 -3.66 2.25
C TYR A 214 17.83 -2.73 2.31
N ALA A 215 17.91 -1.59 3.00
CA ALA A 215 16.84 -0.58 2.99
C ALA A 215 17.37 0.85 3.15
N GLN A 216 16.71 1.80 2.50
CA GLN A 216 16.89 3.23 2.72
C GLN A 216 15.52 3.86 3.01
N LEU A 217 15.18 3.86 4.30
CA LEU A 217 13.98 4.53 4.81
C LEU A 217 14.20 6.05 4.82
N VAL A 218 13.20 6.78 4.34
CA VAL A 218 13.17 8.24 4.25
C VAL A 218 11.72 8.73 4.34
N SER A 219 11.34 9.19 5.54
CA SER A 219 9.98 9.62 5.85
C SER A 219 9.70 11.04 5.35
N GLY A 220 8.59 11.27 4.62
CA GLY A 220 8.27 12.59 4.07
C GLY A 220 6.87 12.72 3.43
N ASP A 221 6.43 13.96 3.21
CA ASP A 221 5.11 14.27 2.64
C ASP A 221 5.19 14.56 1.13
N LYS A 222 4.69 13.62 0.31
CA LYS A 222 4.65 13.76 -1.16
C LYS A 222 3.87 15.00 -1.61
N ALA A 223 2.84 15.41 -0.87
CA ALA A 223 1.98 16.53 -1.24
C ALA A 223 2.68 17.88 -1.10
N ALA A 224 3.80 17.95 -0.38
CA ALA A 224 4.60 19.17 -0.30
C ALA A 224 5.43 19.46 -1.57
N TYR A 225 5.44 18.55 -2.57
CA TYR A 225 6.29 18.64 -3.75
C TYR A 225 5.47 18.69 -5.04
N SER A 226 5.58 19.81 -5.76
CA SER A 226 4.99 20.02 -7.09
C SER A 226 5.79 19.35 -8.22
N THR A 227 7.10 19.17 -8.02
CA THR A 227 8.02 18.44 -8.89
C THR A 227 8.46 17.13 -8.22
N TRP A 228 8.82 16.13 -9.01
CA TRP A 228 9.17 14.80 -8.51
C TRP A 228 10.32 14.25 -9.35
N PRO A 229 11.37 13.65 -8.74
CA PRO A 229 11.50 13.20 -7.35
C PRO A 229 11.85 14.34 -6.35
N PRO A 230 11.78 14.11 -5.02
CA PRO A 230 12.14 15.13 -4.01
C PRO A 230 13.65 15.39 -4.00
N SER A 231 14.08 16.49 -4.60
CA SER A 231 15.47 16.93 -4.72
C SER A 231 15.75 18.23 -3.95
N ALA A 232 17.03 18.59 -3.84
CA ALA A 232 17.45 19.85 -3.22
C ALA A 232 16.87 21.11 -3.90
N THR A 233 16.49 21.02 -5.18
CA THR A 233 15.92 22.14 -5.95
C THR A 233 14.40 22.08 -6.06
N SER A 234 13.74 21.07 -5.46
CA SER A 234 12.29 20.90 -5.52
C SER A 234 11.64 21.19 -4.18
N GLY A 235 10.52 21.92 -4.19
CA GLY A 235 9.65 22.08 -3.02
C GLY A 235 10.42 22.50 -1.76
N PRO A 236 10.16 21.87 -0.60
CA PRO A 236 10.87 22.09 0.66
C PRO A 236 12.36 21.70 0.71
N GLY A 237 12.96 21.24 -0.40
CA GLY A 237 14.32 20.69 -0.45
C GLY A 237 14.35 19.16 -0.33
N SER A 238 15.53 18.53 -0.26
CA SER A 238 15.61 17.07 -0.12
C SER A 238 15.23 16.61 1.30
N TRP A 239 14.29 15.67 1.42
CA TRP A 239 13.95 15.05 2.72
C TRP A 239 14.83 13.84 3.08
N TYR A 240 15.73 13.39 2.21
CA TYR A 240 16.60 12.24 2.50
C TYR A 240 17.45 12.45 3.75
N TYR A 241 17.78 13.70 4.06
CA TYR A 241 18.66 14.07 5.17
C TYR A 241 17.89 14.52 6.42
N LYS A 242 16.61 14.16 6.49
CA LYS A 242 15.64 14.56 7.53
C LYS A 242 15.14 13.33 8.29
N THR A 243 16.07 12.57 8.85
CA THR A 243 15.81 11.24 9.40
C THR A 243 16.20 11.17 10.87
N TYR A 244 15.28 10.69 11.70
CA TYR A 244 15.55 10.17 13.04
C TYR A 244 15.40 8.65 12.98
N ALA A 245 16.48 7.94 13.26
CA ALA A 245 16.55 6.50 13.10
C ALA A 245 17.02 5.80 14.39
N GLU A 246 16.46 4.63 14.66
CA GLU A 246 16.84 3.79 15.80
C GLU A 246 16.80 2.31 15.41
N TYR A 247 17.57 1.49 16.14
CA TYR A 247 17.53 0.05 16.02
C TYR A 247 17.18 -0.60 17.36
N ASP A 248 16.01 -1.24 17.43
CA ASP A 248 15.59 -2.08 18.54
C ASP A 248 16.11 -3.50 18.31
N SER A 249 17.23 -3.83 18.95
CA SER A 249 17.83 -5.16 18.88
C SER A 249 16.96 -6.28 19.46
N GLY A 250 16.07 -5.98 20.40
CA GLY A 250 15.17 -6.97 21.00
C GLY A 250 14.11 -7.45 20.01
N ARG A 251 13.60 -6.53 19.19
CA ARG A 251 12.69 -6.82 18.08
C ARG A 251 13.39 -7.13 16.75
N ARG A 252 14.68 -6.80 16.63
CA ARG A 252 15.39 -6.77 15.34
C ARG A 252 14.69 -5.82 14.36
N LEU A 253 14.33 -4.65 14.86
CA LEU A 253 13.54 -3.63 14.17
C LEU A 253 14.38 -2.38 13.95
N TYR A 254 14.60 -2.03 12.69
CA TYR A 254 15.05 -0.70 12.30
C TYR A 254 13.83 0.20 12.12
N LYS A 255 13.76 1.32 12.85
CA LYS A 255 12.66 2.28 12.77
C LYS A 255 13.17 3.67 12.40
N GLU A 256 12.36 4.39 11.65
CA GLU A 256 12.66 5.71 11.10
C GLU A 256 11.46 6.65 11.23
N HIS A 257 11.76 7.93 11.42
CA HIS A 257 10.78 9.01 11.44
C HIS A 257 11.38 10.28 10.83
N TYR A 258 10.52 11.16 10.30
CA TYR A 258 10.95 12.47 9.83
C TYR A 258 11.52 13.32 10.99
N CYS A 259 12.71 13.89 10.77
CA CYS A 259 13.32 14.82 11.69
C CYS A 259 14.07 15.94 10.95
N GLU A 260 13.53 17.16 11.01
CA GLU A 260 14.07 18.30 10.27
C GLU A 260 15.53 18.65 10.66
N ARG A 261 15.85 18.65 11.96
CA ARG A 261 17.19 18.97 12.48
C ARG A 261 17.34 18.57 13.97
N PRO A 262 18.56 18.51 14.50
CA PRO A 262 18.81 18.40 15.94
C PRO A 262 18.46 19.69 16.71
N PRO A 263 18.32 19.62 18.05
CA PRO A 263 18.35 18.41 18.87
C PRO A 263 17.07 17.57 18.72
N ILE A 264 17.18 16.26 18.89
CA ILE A 264 16.03 15.35 18.90
C ILE A 264 15.47 15.31 20.34
N PRO A 265 14.15 15.42 20.56
CA PRO A 265 13.08 15.52 19.55
C PRO A 265 12.72 16.95 19.11
N ASP A 266 13.16 17.99 19.83
CA ASP A 266 12.65 19.37 19.68
C ASP A 266 12.78 19.96 18.26
N GLY A 267 13.82 19.57 17.52
CA GLY A 267 14.10 20.05 16.17
C GLY A 267 13.46 19.22 15.05
N CYS A 268 12.71 18.15 15.35
CA CYS A 268 12.29 17.20 14.33
C CYS A 268 11.06 17.59 13.50
N ASN A 269 10.16 18.44 14.02
CA ASN A 269 8.90 18.78 13.35
C ASN A 269 8.08 17.54 12.95
N PHE A 270 7.69 16.72 13.94
CA PHE A 270 6.94 15.48 13.70
C PHE A 270 5.59 15.69 13.01
N ALA A 271 4.99 16.89 13.08
CA ALA A 271 3.74 17.18 12.38
C ALA A 271 3.85 17.18 10.85
N TYR A 272 5.07 17.28 10.29
CA TYR A 272 5.28 17.29 8.84
C TYR A 272 5.03 15.92 8.19
N CYS A 273 5.50 14.85 8.83
CA CYS A 273 5.21 13.46 8.47
C CYS A 273 5.01 12.72 9.80
N PRO A 274 3.76 12.66 10.32
CA PRO A 274 3.46 12.10 11.64
C PRO A 274 3.72 10.61 11.84
N PRO A 275 3.51 9.71 10.84
CA PRO A 275 3.68 8.29 11.07
C PRO A 275 5.15 7.87 11.19
N TRP A 276 5.37 6.83 11.99
CA TRP A 276 6.61 6.08 12.05
C TRP A 276 6.58 4.91 11.07
N ALA A 277 7.76 4.49 10.62
CA ALA A 277 7.90 3.29 9.81
C ALA A 277 9.14 2.48 10.20
N GLY A 278 9.16 1.21 9.82
CA GLY A 278 10.30 0.35 10.08
C GLY A 278 10.38 -0.90 9.22
N VAL A 279 11.54 -1.55 9.29
CA VAL A 279 11.77 -2.89 8.74
C VAL A 279 12.28 -3.83 9.82
N MET A 280 11.75 -5.04 9.86
CA MET A 280 11.99 -6.01 10.93
C MET A 280 12.35 -7.38 10.39
N LEU A 281 13.31 -8.06 11.04
CA LEU A 281 13.58 -9.48 10.82
C LEU A 281 12.67 -10.32 11.70
N LEU A 282 11.76 -11.08 11.09
CA LEU A 282 10.73 -11.85 11.76
C LEU A 282 11.16 -13.29 12.07
N ALA A 283 11.60 -14.03 11.04
CA ALA A 283 11.85 -15.46 11.15
C ALA A 283 12.97 -15.93 10.23
N ALA A 284 13.59 -17.05 10.60
CA ALA A 284 14.58 -17.75 9.79
C ALA A 284 14.39 -19.26 9.95
N SER A 285 14.46 -20.02 8.85
CA SER A 285 14.30 -21.47 8.84
C SER A 285 15.29 -22.10 7.87
N PRO A 286 15.92 -23.24 8.21
CA PRO A 286 15.80 -23.99 9.45
C PRO A 286 16.51 -23.35 10.65
N GLY A 287 16.07 -23.71 11.86
CA GLY A 287 16.75 -23.41 13.13
C GLY A 287 16.27 -22.16 13.87
N GLY A 288 15.36 -21.36 13.31
CA GLY A 288 14.95 -20.09 13.92
C GLY A 288 16.02 -19.00 13.77
N VAL A 289 15.72 -17.79 14.27
CA VAL A 289 16.73 -16.72 14.39
C VAL A 289 17.68 -17.00 15.56
N ALA A 290 17.19 -17.66 16.60
CA ALA A 290 17.98 -18.05 17.76
C ALA A 290 19.12 -19.00 17.35
N GLY A 291 20.36 -18.66 17.71
CA GLY A 291 21.56 -19.43 17.33
C GLY A 291 22.16 -19.04 15.97
N LYS A 292 21.58 -18.05 15.28
CA LYS A 292 22.19 -17.38 14.12
C LYS A 292 22.78 -16.04 14.54
N THR A 293 23.83 -15.62 13.86
CA THR A 293 24.36 -14.26 13.85
C THR A 293 23.37 -13.34 13.14
N VAL A 294 22.95 -12.28 13.83
CA VAL A 294 22.21 -11.15 13.24
C VAL A 294 23.16 -9.98 13.13
N SER A 295 23.23 -9.38 11.94
CA SER A 295 24.04 -8.18 11.70
C SER A 295 23.12 -7.00 11.34
N PHE A 296 23.35 -5.86 11.96
CA PHE A 296 22.75 -4.58 11.60
C PHE A 296 23.86 -3.59 11.30
N ASN A 297 24.04 -3.30 10.01
CA ASN A 297 25.06 -2.39 9.51
C ASN A 297 24.38 -1.20 8.83
N TRP A 298 25.00 -0.03 8.87
CA TRP A 298 24.52 1.14 8.13
C TRP A 298 25.66 2.00 7.57
N TRP A 299 25.38 2.74 6.51
CA TRP A 299 26.27 3.73 5.91
C TRP A 299 25.48 4.86 5.27
N THR A 300 26.16 5.92 4.82
CA THR A 300 25.55 6.99 4.02
C THR A 300 25.79 6.77 2.53
N TYR A 301 24.90 7.31 1.70
CA TYR A 301 25.01 7.27 0.23
C TYR A 301 26.44 7.49 -0.27
N SER A 302 27.05 6.45 -0.86
CA SER A 302 28.44 6.50 -1.33
C SER A 302 28.67 5.49 -2.46
N PRO A 303 28.12 5.70 -3.66
CA PRO A 303 28.29 4.76 -4.77
C PRO A 303 29.77 4.53 -5.12
N GLY A 304 30.15 3.27 -5.31
CA GLY A 304 31.52 2.87 -5.68
C GLY A 304 32.54 2.89 -4.54
N ASP A 305 32.09 2.91 -3.28
CA ASP A 305 32.99 2.80 -2.12
C ASP A 305 33.62 1.40 -2.04
N ALA A 306 34.95 1.38 -1.94
CA ALA A 306 35.77 0.16 -1.89
C ALA A 306 35.49 -0.74 -0.67
N SER A 307 34.75 -0.26 0.32
CA SER A 307 34.30 -1.07 1.47
C SER A 307 33.05 -1.91 1.18
N ARG A 308 32.48 -1.85 -0.04
CA ARG A 308 31.25 -2.58 -0.41
C ARG A 308 30.99 -2.65 -1.94
N ASP A 309 32.03 -2.48 -2.75
CA ASP A 309 31.93 -2.51 -4.21
C ASP A 309 32.13 -3.92 -4.80
N THR A 310 32.65 -4.89 -4.02
CA THR A 310 32.74 -6.31 -4.37
C THR A 310 31.96 -7.23 -3.42
N ASP A 311 31.76 -8.47 -3.84
CA ASP A 311 31.08 -9.53 -3.09
C ASP A 311 31.80 -9.88 -1.78
N VAL A 312 33.14 -9.76 -1.73
CA VAL A 312 33.92 -10.06 -0.53
C VAL A 312 33.56 -9.09 0.59
N GLU A 313 33.53 -7.79 0.31
CA GLU A 313 33.19 -6.80 1.34
C GLU A 313 31.70 -6.83 1.69
N ARG A 314 30.81 -7.05 0.72
CA ARG A 314 29.36 -7.20 0.99
C ARG A 314 29.06 -8.41 1.86
N TYR A 315 29.75 -9.53 1.61
CA TYR A 315 29.60 -10.73 2.43
C TYR A 315 30.10 -10.49 3.85
N ALA A 316 31.17 -9.71 4.03
CA ALA A 316 31.63 -9.30 5.35
C ALA A 316 30.57 -8.45 6.08
N ILE A 317 29.88 -7.53 5.39
CA ILE A 317 28.74 -6.77 5.95
C ILE A 317 27.61 -7.70 6.39
N LEU A 318 27.25 -8.70 5.58
CA LEU A 318 26.18 -9.65 5.92
C LEU A 318 26.52 -10.50 7.16
N SER A 319 27.80 -10.82 7.38
CA SER A 319 28.23 -11.88 8.31
C SER A 319 28.94 -11.41 9.58
N ASN A 320 29.25 -10.11 9.71
CA ASN A 320 30.11 -9.61 10.79
C ASN A 320 29.50 -9.62 12.20
N GLY A 321 28.19 -9.80 12.36
CA GLY A 321 27.49 -9.76 13.64
C GLY A 321 27.53 -8.39 14.34
N GLN A 322 27.88 -7.33 13.60
CA GLN A 322 27.91 -5.98 14.15
C GLN A 322 26.48 -5.47 14.35
N VAL A 323 26.30 -4.64 15.38
CA VAL A 323 25.07 -3.89 15.61
C VAL A 323 25.48 -2.42 15.75
N MET A 324 25.42 -1.69 14.65
CA MET A 324 25.77 -0.27 14.60
C MET A 324 24.61 0.58 15.15
N ASP A 325 24.92 1.69 15.83
CA ASP A 325 23.88 2.63 16.29
C ASP A 325 23.53 3.59 15.16
N PRO A 326 22.30 3.57 14.59
CA PRO A 326 21.94 4.47 13.51
C PRO A 326 21.76 5.93 13.98
N ARG A 327 21.72 6.19 15.30
CA ARG A 327 21.63 7.56 15.85
C ARG A 327 22.92 8.36 15.64
N ASP A 328 24.03 7.69 15.34
CA ASP A 328 25.26 8.32 14.88
C ASP A 328 25.05 9.09 13.56
N CYS A 329 24.02 8.71 12.78
CA CYS A 329 23.56 9.47 11.62
C CYS A 329 22.71 10.67 12.05
N THR A 330 23.35 11.82 12.29
CA THR A 330 22.64 13.02 12.79
C THR A 330 21.87 13.73 11.66
N PRO A 331 20.54 13.99 11.81
CA PRO A 331 19.77 14.72 10.81
C PRO A 331 20.33 16.12 10.53
N GLY A 332 20.20 16.60 9.29
CA GLY A 332 20.71 17.91 8.88
C GLY A 332 22.22 17.99 8.59
N LEU A 333 22.98 16.92 8.83
CA LEU A 333 24.42 16.82 8.46
C LEU A 333 24.65 15.99 7.17
N GLN A 334 23.75 16.11 6.18
CA GLN A 334 23.76 15.31 4.95
C GLN A 334 23.77 13.79 5.19
N CYS A 335 23.23 13.34 6.33
CA CYS A 335 23.18 11.93 6.68
C CYS A 335 21.80 11.34 6.36
N SER A 336 21.79 10.25 5.60
CA SER A 336 20.62 9.43 5.28
C SER A 336 21.07 7.97 5.42
N PRO A 337 20.66 7.26 6.47
CA PRO A 337 21.17 5.93 6.75
C PRO A 337 20.60 4.93 5.73
N ILE A 338 21.52 4.24 5.06
CA ILE A 338 21.27 3.05 4.27
C ILE A 338 21.64 1.87 5.16
N VAL A 339 20.73 0.93 5.37
CA VAL A 339 20.91 -0.18 6.31
C VAL A 339 20.93 -1.52 5.60
N VAL A 340 21.62 -2.49 6.18
CA VAL A 340 21.46 -3.91 5.89
C VAL A 340 21.22 -4.65 7.21
N LEU A 341 20.06 -5.28 7.31
CA LEU A 341 19.70 -6.20 8.40
C LEU A 341 19.78 -7.62 7.87
N SER A 342 20.66 -8.46 8.43
CA SER A 342 20.92 -9.81 7.94
C SER A 342 20.95 -10.87 9.02
N VAL A 343 20.78 -12.13 8.60
CA VAL A 343 20.81 -13.31 9.46
C VAL A 343 21.51 -14.49 8.78
N GLY A 344 22.30 -15.23 9.56
CA GLY A 344 23.02 -16.43 9.15
C GLY A 344 24.04 -16.87 10.21
N PRO A 345 24.96 -17.81 9.95
CA PRO A 345 25.00 -18.60 8.74
C PRO A 345 23.90 -19.67 8.76
N PHE A 346 23.37 -19.99 7.59
CA PHE A 346 22.93 -21.34 7.31
C PHE A 346 24.17 -22.12 6.85
N ALA A 347 24.68 -22.99 7.72
CA ALA A 347 26.03 -23.57 7.59
C ALA A 347 26.26 -24.26 6.23
N GLN A 348 25.24 -24.96 5.73
CA GLN A 348 25.27 -25.60 4.43
C GLN A 348 23.89 -25.57 3.79
N LEU A 349 23.85 -25.28 2.49
CA LEU A 349 22.68 -25.36 1.64
C LEU A 349 23.00 -26.25 0.44
N ASP A 350 22.57 -27.51 0.53
CA ASP A 350 22.79 -28.51 -0.52
C ASP A 350 21.94 -28.24 -1.77
N PRO A 351 22.30 -28.82 -2.93
CA PRO A 351 21.48 -28.75 -4.12
C PRO A 351 20.02 -29.15 -3.82
N ASP A 352 19.08 -28.42 -4.40
CA ASP A 352 17.63 -28.53 -4.24
C ASP A 352 17.07 -28.27 -2.83
N SER A 353 17.92 -28.06 -1.83
CA SER A 353 17.50 -27.64 -0.50
C SER A 353 17.20 -26.15 -0.46
N SER A 354 16.42 -25.73 0.53
CA SER A 354 16.03 -24.33 0.72
C SER A 354 16.21 -23.84 2.15
N VAL A 355 16.38 -22.52 2.27
CA VAL A 355 16.24 -21.78 3.52
C VAL A 355 15.17 -20.71 3.34
N THR A 356 14.53 -20.31 4.43
CA THR A 356 13.50 -19.27 4.42
C THR A 356 13.86 -18.18 5.41
N VAL A 357 13.72 -16.91 5.00
CA VAL A 357 13.84 -15.75 5.88
C VAL A 357 12.68 -14.79 5.62
N ASP A 358 12.04 -14.35 6.71
CA ASP A 358 10.89 -13.46 6.68
C ASP A 358 11.28 -12.09 7.24
N PHE A 359 10.95 -11.03 6.50
CA PHE A 359 11.05 -9.64 6.94
C PHE A 359 9.66 -8.99 6.95
N ALA A 360 9.47 -7.91 7.69
CA ALA A 360 8.27 -7.08 7.63
C ALA A 360 8.59 -5.61 7.37
N PHE A 361 7.70 -4.95 6.64
CA PHE A 361 7.61 -3.50 6.48
C PHE A 361 6.43 -3.02 7.33
N LEU A 362 6.70 -2.15 8.32
CA LEU A 362 5.75 -1.79 9.36
C LEU A 362 5.51 -0.27 9.40
N GLY A 363 4.26 0.14 9.57
CA GLY A 363 3.90 1.51 9.89
C GLY A 363 3.29 1.63 11.29
N GLY A 364 3.33 2.82 11.88
CA GLY A 364 2.59 3.14 13.11
C GLY A 364 2.26 4.63 13.16
N GLU A 365 1.08 4.98 13.69
CA GLU A 365 0.65 6.38 13.82
C GLU A 365 1.61 7.19 14.70
N ASP A 366 2.21 6.50 15.67
CA ASP A 366 3.27 6.99 16.52
C ASP A 366 4.24 5.84 16.85
N GLU A 367 5.29 6.14 17.62
CA GLU A 367 6.29 5.16 18.01
C GLU A 367 5.73 3.99 18.84
N THR A 368 4.72 4.25 19.67
CA THR A 368 4.10 3.22 20.53
C THR A 368 3.30 2.26 19.66
N ARG A 369 2.49 2.79 18.74
CA ARG A 369 1.73 1.99 17.77
C ARG A 369 2.64 1.18 16.87
N LEU A 370 3.76 1.74 16.41
CA LEU A 370 4.75 0.97 15.63
C LEU A 370 5.28 -0.23 16.44
N ALA A 371 5.58 -0.07 17.73
CA ALA A 371 6.05 -1.16 18.58
C ALA A 371 4.97 -2.25 18.77
N GLU A 372 3.70 -1.87 18.97
CA GLU A 372 2.57 -2.79 19.04
C GLU A 372 2.38 -3.58 17.74
N HIS A 373 2.44 -2.90 16.59
CA HIS A 373 2.36 -3.54 15.28
C HIS A 373 3.55 -4.48 15.01
N ALA A 374 4.75 -4.14 15.49
CA ALA A 374 5.93 -5.01 15.41
C ALA A 374 5.77 -6.28 16.25
N ASP A 375 5.24 -6.16 17.47
CA ASP A 375 4.95 -7.31 18.34
C ASP A 375 3.89 -8.23 17.71
N PHE A 376 2.86 -7.65 17.10
CA PHE A 376 1.85 -8.43 16.38
C PHE A 376 2.39 -9.07 15.09
N ALA A 377 3.25 -8.40 14.33
CA ALA A 377 3.89 -8.98 13.16
C ALA A 377 4.78 -10.19 13.52
N GLN A 378 5.50 -10.12 14.65
CA GLN A 378 6.24 -11.26 15.19
C GLN A 378 5.29 -12.41 15.56
N PHE A 379 4.20 -12.12 16.29
CA PHE A 379 3.20 -13.12 16.63
C PHE A 379 2.61 -13.80 15.38
N ALA A 380 2.28 -13.02 14.35
CA ALA A 380 1.78 -13.53 13.09
C ALA A 380 2.80 -14.49 12.44
N ALA A 381 4.09 -14.15 12.42
CA ALA A 381 5.13 -15.02 11.92
C ALA A 381 5.27 -16.32 12.74
N ASP A 382 5.21 -16.22 14.07
CA ASP A 382 5.37 -17.35 15.00
C ASP A 382 4.28 -18.43 14.82
N ILE A 383 3.07 -18.02 14.42
CA ILE A 383 1.97 -18.96 14.10
C ILE A 383 1.89 -19.32 12.60
N GLY A 384 2.89 -18.94 11.82
CA GLY A 384 2.95 -19.23 10.38
C GLY A 384 1.92 -18.46 9.55
N TYR A 385 1.57 -17.25 9.99
CA TYR A 385 0.60 -16.32 9.38
C TYR A 385 -0.85 -16.82 9.33
N ARG A 386 -1.18 -17.86 10.10
CA ARG A 386 -2.55 -18.38 10.21
C ARG A 386 -3.34 -17.57 11.24
N LEU A 387 -3.66 -16.32 10.89
CA LEU A 387 -4.46 -15.44 11.73
C LEU A 387 -5.94 -15.88 11.76
N PRO A 388 -6.65 -15.71 12.90
CA PRO A 388 -8.10 -15.86 12.92
C PRO A 388 -8.74 -14.90 11.91
N ALA A 389 -9.87 -15.30 11.35
CA ALA A 389 -10.49 -14.60 10.24
C ALA A 389 -11.94 -14.26 10.58
N PRO A 390 -12.30 -12.97 10.69
CA PRO A 390 -13.71 -12.61 10.69
C PRO A 390 -14.32 -12.98 9.32
N PRO A 391 -15.66 -13.05 9.22
CA PRO A 391 -16.34 -13.03 7.93
C PRO A 391 -15.78 -11.88 7.07
N PRO A 392 -15.65 -12.03 5.75
CA PRO A 392 -15.09 -11.01 4.87
C PRO A 392 -16.04 -9.82 4.74
N SER A 393 -15.51 -8.66 4.36
CA SER A 393 -16.36 -7.53 3.96
C SER A 393 -17.22 -7.95 2.77
N PRO A 394 -18.51 -7.56 2.72
CA PRO A 394 -19.38 -7.91 1.60
C PRO A 394 -18.92 -7.21 0.31
N ARG A 395 -19.33 -7.76 -0.83
CA ARG A 395 -19.14 -7.10 -2.12
C ARG A 395 -20.05 -5.88 -2.17
N LEU A 396 -19.46 -4.71 -2.42
CA LEU A 396 -20.11 -3.41 -2.27
C LEU A 396 -20.26 -2.72 -3.63
N HIS A 397 -21.45 -2.20 -3.88
CA HIS A 397 -21.77 -1.30 -5.00
C HIS A 397 -22.24 0.04 -4.43
N VAL A 398 -21.71 1.14 -4.97
CA VAL A 398 -21.94 2.49 -4.46
C VAL A 398 -22.53 3.36 -5.55
N GLU A 399 -23.68 3.96 -5.25
CA GLU A 399 -24.32 4.94 -6.11
C GLU A 399 -24.39 6.28 -5.41
N THR A 400 -24.46 7.36 -6.19
CA THR A 400 -24.53 8.71 -5.64
C THR A 400 -25.63 9.52 -6.30
N GLY A 401 -26.21 10.43 -5.55
CA GLY A 401 -27.22 11.37 -6.02
C GLY A 401 -27.12 12.70 -5.29
N ALA A 402 -28.11 13.58 -5.51
CA ALA A 402 -28.17 14.86 -4.81
C ALA A 402 -28.25 14.64 -3.29
N ASN A 403 -27.26 15.17 -2.58
CA ASN A 403 -27.11 15.15 -1.13
C ASN A 403 -27.15 13.76 -0.48
N ARG A 404 -26.82 12.70 -1.23
CA ARG A 404 -26.85 11.33 -0.72
C ARG A 404 -25.87 10.38 -1.42
N VAL A 405 -25.49 9.34 -0.68
CA VAL A 405 -24.79 8.15 -1.18
C VAL A 405 -25.63 6.92 -0.80
N ASP A 406 -25.86 6.06 -1.77
CA ASP A 406 -26.62 4.82 -1.64
C ASP A 406 -25.63 3.64 -1.68
N LEU A 407 -25.59 2.86 -0.58
CA LEU A 407 -24.70 1.70 -0.42
C LEU A 407 -25.52 0.43 -0.61
N TYR A 408 -25.10 -0.43 -1.54
CA TYR A 408 -25.72 -1.73 -1.80
C TYR A 408 -24.68 -2.82 -1.60
N TRP A 409 -24.98 -3.86 -0.82
CA TRP A 409 -24.03 -4.96 -0.60
C TRP A 409 -24.70 -6.34 -0.63
N ASP A 410 -23.91 -7.35 -0.94
CA ASP A 410 -24.36 -8.73 -0.98
C ASP A 410 -24.39 -9.39 0.40
N ASP A 411 -24.90 -10.62 0.46
CA ASP A 411 -25.03 -11.44 1.68
C ASP A 411 -23.96 -12.53 1.78
N SER A 412 -22.86 -12.41 1.02
CA SER A 412 -21.77 -13.40 1.06
C SER A 412 -21.23 -13.67 2.48
N PRO A 413 -21.02 -12.67 3.35
CA PRO A 413 -20.44 -12.91 4.68
C PRO A 413 -21.33 -13.72 5.62
N GLU A 414 -22.64 -13.74 5.39
CA GLU A 414 -23.62 -14.35 6.31
C GLU A 414 -23.57 -15.89 6.32
N ASN A 415 -22.93 -16.48 5.32
CA ASN A 415 -22.80 -17.93 5.18
C ASN A 415 -21.36 -18.42 5.27
N GLU A 416 -20.44 -17.52 5.63
CA GLU A 416 -19.02 -17.85 5.71
C GLU A 416 -18.73 -18.78 6.89
N VAL A 417 -17.75 -19.66 6.67
CA VAL A 417 -17.33 -20.65 7.64
C VAL A 417 -15.91 -20.31 8.05
N ASP A 418 -15.72 -19.96 9.31
CA ASP A 418 -14.42 -19.88 9.95
C ASP A 418 -14.09 -21.24 10.61
N PRO A 419 -13.06 -21.96 10.14
CA PRO A 419 -12.60 -23.20 10.77
C PRO A 419 -12.03 -23.00 12.18
N THR A 420 -11.65 -21.78 12.57
CA THR A 420 -11.15 -21.49 13.91
C THR A 420 -12.24 -21.15 14.92
N SER A 421 -13.47 -20.92 14.44
CA SER A 421 -14.60 -20.51 15.25
C SER A 421 -15.23 -21.66 16.04
N LEU A 422 -15.65 -21.36 17.28
CA LEU A 422 -16.38 -22.28 18.15
C LEU A 422 -17.90 -22.29 17.88
N ALA A 423 -18.40 -21.43 16.99
CA ALA A 423 -19.80 -21.36 16.64
C ALA A 423 -20.29 -22.64 15.93
N LEU A 424 -21.61 -22.90 15.97
CA LEU A 424 -22.20 -24.11 15.39
C LEU A 424 -21.93 -24.17 13.88
N GLY A 425 -21.15 -25.17 13.45
CA GLY A 425 -20.77 -25.35 12.04
C GLY A 425 -19.73 -24.34 11.55
N GLY A 426 -19.02 -23.66 12.45
CA GLY A 426 -18.00 -22.65 12.15
C GLY A 426 -18.58 -21.36 11.57
N ARG A 427 -19.89 -21.13 11.70
CA ARG A 427 -20.55 -19.91 11.19
C ARG A 427 -20.77 -18.95 12.32
N ASP A 428 -20.03 -17.85 12.31
CA ASP A 428 -19.99 -16.90 13.41
C ASP A 428 -20.30 -15.46 13.01
N PHE A 429 -20.78 -15.24 11.79
CA PHE A 429 -21.31 -13.95 11.37
C PHE A 429 -22.34 -13.41 12.37
N GLU A 430 -22.09 -12.19 12.86
CA GLU A 430 -22.95 -11.47 13.80
C GLU A 430 -23.64 -10.30 13.11
N GLY A 431 -22.94 -9.56 12.25
CA GLY A 431 -23.52 -8.38 11.64
C GLY A 431 -22.61 -7.58 10.70
N TYR A 432 -23.13 -6.41 10.29
CA TYR A 432 -22.46 -5.42 9.46
C TYR A 432 -22.21 -4.13 10.23
N ARG A 433 -21.11 -3.44 9.90
CA ARG A 433 -20.85 -2.05 10.31
C ARG A 433 -20.64 -1.19 9.06
N VAL A 434 -21.21 0.01 9.06
CA VAL A 434 -21.06 0.98 7.96
C VAL A 434 -20.17 2.12 8.43
N TYR A 435 -19.07 2.34 7.73
CA TYR A 435 -18.15 3.45 7.95
C TYR A 435 -18.30 4.48 6.84
N PHE A 436 -18.39 5.75 7.22
CA PHE A 436 -18.56 6.85 6.28
C PHE A 436 -18.05 8.17 6.86
N GLY A 437 -17.29 8.94 6.09
CA GLY A 437 -16.77 10.22 6.55
C GLY A 437 -16.10 11.04 5.45
N ALA A 438 -15.79 12.30 5.77
CA ALA A 438 -14.98 13.15 4.89
C ALA A 438 -13.46 12.94 5.07
N ASP A 439 -13.07 12.32 6.19
CA ASP A 439 -11.69 11.89 6.42
C ASP A 439 -11.43 10.59 5.64
N ARG A 440 -10.38 10.60 4.81
CA ARG A 440 -9.96 9.44 4.02
C ARG A 440 -9.39 8.34 4.88
N LEU A 441 -8.64 8.70 5.92
CA LEU A 441 -7.88 7.75 6.73
C LEU A 441 -8.70 7.23 7.91
N ASP A 442 -9.73 7.99 8.33
CA ASP A 442 -10.54 7.66 9.50
C ASP A 442 -12.06 7.85 9.25
N PRO A 443 -12.67 7.08 8.32
CA PRO A 443 -14.12 7.10 8.15
C PRO A 443 -14.80 6.56 9.42
N GLN A 444 -15.81 7.28 9.93
CA GLN A 444 -16.44 6.95 11.21
C GLN A 444 -17.59 5.97 11.04
N ARG A 445 -17.84 5.12 12.06
CA ARG A 445 -19.00 4.23 12.07
C ARG A 445 -20.30 5.04 12.15
N VAL A 446 -21.14 4.94 11.12
CA VAL A 446 -22.43 5.65 11.01
C VAL A 446 -23.64 4.74 11.19
N ALA A 447 -23.47 3.42 11.05
CA ALA A 447 -24.51 2.44 11.33
C ALA A 447 -23.91 1.08 11.72
N GLN A 448 -24.70 0.27 12.43
CA GLN A 448 -24.40 -1.12 12.74
C GLN A 448 -25.71 -1.91 12.67
N PHE A 449 -25.64 -3.11 12.11
CA PHE A 449 -26.76 -4.04 11.98
C PHE A 449 -26.31 -5.43 12.41
N ASP A 450 -26.99 -6.07 13.34
CA ASP A 450 -26.72 -7.43 13.83
C ASP A 450 -27.94 -8.33 13.78
N LEU A 451 -27.69 -9.63 13.91
CA LEU A 451 -28.70 -10.64 14.18
C LEU A 451 -29.45 -10.32 15.48
N ARG A 452 -30.68 -10.83 15.59
CA ARG A 452 -31.48 -10.73 16.82
C ARG A 452 -31.27 -11.99 17.65
N ASP A 453 -30.27 -11.98 18.51
CA ASP A 453 -29.91 -13.06 19.42
C ASP A 453 -29.53 -12.56 20.83
N THR A 454 -28.39 -12.99 21.37
CA THR A 454 -27.89 -12.66 22.72
C THR A 454 -26.65 -11.76 22.70
N THR A 455 -26.10 -11.45 21.52
CA THR A 455 -24.89 -10.65 21.33
C THR A 455 -25.25 -9.32 20.66
N GLY A 456 -24.41 -8.29 20.82
CA GLY A 456 -24.59 -7.02 20.12
C GLY A 456 -25.79 -6.15 20.55
N PHE A 457 -26.13 -5.19 19.70
CA PHE A 457 -27.26 -4.26 19.85
C PHE A 457 -28.61 -4.85 19.42
N ASN A 458 -28.60 -5.96 18.68
CA ASN A 458 -29.78 -6.71 18.22
C ASN A 458 -30.76 -5.87 17.37
N THR A 459 -30.26 -5.00 16.49
CA THR A 459 -31.08 -4.13 15.63
C THR A 459 -31.85 -4.93 14.58
N GLY A 460 -31.34 -6.11 14.20
CA GLY A 460 -31.87 -6.92 13.11
C GLY A 460 -31.41 -6.41 11.73
N LEU A 461 -31.51 -7.31 10.74
CA LEU A 461 -31.15 -7.01 9.34
C LEU A 461 -32.35 -6.56 8.50
N ASP A 462 -33.59 -6.71 9.00
CA ASP A 462 -34.82 -6.40 8.26
C ASP A 462 -34.83 -4.99 7.65
N GLY A 463 -34.24 -4.01 8.35
CA GLY A 463 -34.21 -2.61 7.93
C GLY A 463 -33.29 -2.31 6.74
N ILE A 464 -32.35 -3.21 6.44
CA ILE A 464 -31.44 -3.08 5.29
C ILE A 464 -31.79 -4.03 4.15
N ARG A 465 -32.65 -5.05 4.38
CA ARG A 465 -33.01 -6.04 3.36
C ARG A 465 -33.90 -5.45 2.27
N LEU A 466 -33.49 -5.65 1.02
CA LEU A 466 -34.28 -5.30 -0.15
C LEU A 466 -35.25 -6.43 -0.51
N ALA A 467 -36.53 -6.10 -0.66
CA ALA A 467 -37.54 -7.03 -1.18
C ALA A 467 -37.30 -7.38 -2.66
N SER A 468 -36.62 -6.51 -3.41
CA SER A 468 -36.24 -6.73 -4.81
C SER A 468 -34.78 -6.30 -5.00
N PRO A 469 -33.82 -7.17 -4.67
CA PRO A 469 -32.39 -6.89 -4.81
C PRO A 469 -32.01 -6.55 -6.27
N PRO A 470 -31.30 -5.45 -6.54
CA PRO A 470 -30.71 -5.22 -7.85
C PRO A 470 -29.63 -6.27 -8.12
N VAL A 471 -29.54 -6.68 -9.40
CA VAL A 471 -28.50 -7.59 -9.89
C VAL A 471 -27.56 -6.80 -10.78
N ILE A 472 -26.28 -6.73 -10.42
CA ILE A 472 -25.25 -6.02 -11.16
C ILE A 472 -24.14 -7.02 -11.49
N GLY A 473 -23.94 -7.28 -12.78
CA GLY A 473 -23.19 -8.45 -13.23
C GLY A 473 -23.91 -9.73 -12.78
N ASP A 474 -23.19 -10.58 -12.06
CA ASP A 474 -23.70 -11.85 -11.53
C ASP A 474 -23.99 -11.81 -10.02
N ILE A 475 -24.01 -10.60 -9.42
CA ILE A 475 -24.15 -10.41 -7.97
C ILE A 475 -25.50 -9.77 -7.67
N ALA A 476 -26.26 -10.38 -6.76
CA ALA A 476 -27.48 -9.82 -6.18
C ALA A 476 -27.13 -9.04 -4.90
N TYR A 477 -27.40 -7.74 -4.89
CA TYR A 477 -27.11 -6.87 -3.75
C TYR A 477 -28.34 -6.81 -2.85
N ARG A 478 -28.35 -7.61 -1.79
CA ARG A 478 -29.53 -7.83 -0.96
C ARG A 478 -29.75 -6.77 0.09
N ASN A 479 -28.71 -6.06 0.47
CA ASN A 479 -28.73 -5.07 1.51
C ASN A 479 -28.59 -3.66 0.93
N HIS A 480 -29.25 -2.68 1.55
CA HIS A 480 -29.17 -1.27 1.20
C HIS A 480 -29.15 -0.37 2.43
N PHE A 481 -28.32 0.67 2.38
CA PHE A 481 -28.34 1.77 3.34
C PHE A 481 -28.02 3.10 2.64
N ALA A 482 -28.84 4.12 2.90
CA ALA A 482 -28.68 5.45 2.34
C ALA A 482 -28.10 6.42 3.37
N VAL A 483 -26.96 7.04 3.05
CA VAL A 483 -26.40 8.17 3.80
C VAL A 483 -26.89 9.45 3.17
N THR A 484 -27.64 10.28 3.91
CA THR A 484 -28.29 11.50 3.40
C THR A 484 -27.78 12.77 4.10
N GLY A 485 -28.19 13.94 3.62
CA GLY A 485 -27.77 15.23 4.19
C GLY A 485 -26.33 15.62 3.81
N LEU A 486 -25.79 15.01 2.75
CA LEU A 486 -24.42 15.24 2.31
C LEU A 486 -24.29 16.54 1.51
N ARG A 487 -23.11 17.14 1.57
CA ARG A 487 -22.77 18.28 0.71
C ARG A 487 -22.36 17.77 -0.66
N ASP A 488 -23.06 18.23 -1.69
CA ASP A 488 -22.71 17.88 -3.06
C ASP A 488 -21.28 18.32 -3.38
N GLY A 489 -20.58 17.45 -4.09
CA GLY A 489 -19.27 17.71 -4.63
C GLY A 489 -18.08 17.46 -3.68
N PHE A 490 -18.35 17.30 -2.39
CA PHE A 490 -17.32 16.94 -1.41
C PHE A 490 -16.96 15.47 -1.52
N LYS A 491 -15.70 15.13 -1.26
CA LYS A 491 -15.22 13.74 -1.18
C LYS A 491 -15.67 13.11 0.14
N TYR A 492 -16.21 11.92 0.04
CA TYR A 492 -16.50 11.05 1.18
C TYR A 492 -15.91 9.68 0.95
N TYR A 493 -15.44 9.07 2.03
CA TYR A 493 -14.83 7.76 2.06
C TYR A 493 -15.63 6.86 2.98
N GLY A 494 -15.66 5.58 2.69
CA GLY A 494 -16.38 4.63 3.51
C GLY A 494 -16.09 3.19 3.15
N ALA A 495 -16.71 2.29 3.90
CA ALA A 495 -16.67 0.84 3.73
C ALA A 495 -17.90 0.23 4.41
N VAL A 496 -18.22 -1.01 4.03
CA VAL A 496 -19.12 -1.86 4.80
C VAL A 496 -18.32 -3.07 5.24
N THR A 497 -18.20 -3.29 6.53
CA THR A 497 -17.48 -4.44 7.11
C THR A 497 -18.47 -5.42 7.68
N SER A 498 -18.00 -6.64 7.94
CA SER A 498 -18.74 -7.64 8.71
C SER A 498 -17.93 -7.99 9.96
N TYR A 499 -18.61 -8.47 10.99
CA TYR A 499 -17.98 -8.90 12.23
C TYR A 499 -18.60 -10.19 12.74
N ASP A 500 -17.80 -10.93 13.49
CA ASP A 500 -18.22 -12.17 14.13
C ASP A 500 -18.71 -11.97 15.57
N ILE A 501 -19.26 -13.03 16.14
CA ILE A 501 -19.77 -13.06 17.52
C ILE A 501 -18.65 -13.03 18.57
N GLY A 502 -17.45 -13.49 18.22
CA GLY A 502 -16.35 -13.77 19.16
C GLY A 502 -16.67 -14.88 20.17
N ASP A 503 -15.77 -15.10 21.12
CA ASP A 503 -15.95 -16.00 22.26
C ASP A 503 -15.22 -15.50 23.53
N VAL A 504 -15.09 -16.36 24.54
CA VAL A 504 -14.45 -16.01 25.83
C VAL A 504 -12.92 -15.88 25.76
N GLN A 505 -12.30 -16.38 24.69
CA GLN A 505 -10.86 -16.35 24.44
C GLN A 505 -10.49 -15.29 23.40
N VAL A 506 -11.32 -15.10 22.38
CA VAL A 506 -11.11 -14.15 21.28
C VAL A 506 -12.30 -13.20 21.21
N GLU A 507 -12.04 -11.89 21.42
CA GLU A 507 -13.08 -10.89 21.24
C GLU A 507 -13.57 -10.85 19.78
N SER A 508 -14.78 -10.34 19.57
CA SER A 508 -15.39 -10.17 18.24
C SER A 508 -14.40 -9.50 17.26
N LEU A 509 -14.12 -10.19 16.15
CA LEU A 509 -13.26 -9.67 15.09
C LEU A 509 -14.11 -9.04 13.98
N GLU A 510 -13.50 -8.10 13.27
CA GLU A 510 -14.13 -7.34 12.20
C GLU A 510 -13.26 -7.34 10.94
N SER A 511 -13.88 -7.51 9.77
CA SER A 511 -13.19 -7.40 8.49
C SER A 511 -12.64 -5.99 8.24
N GLY A 512 -11.51 -5.90 7.55
CA GLY A 512 -10.86 -4.61 7.33
C GLY A 512 -11.66 -3.67 6.43
N ILE A 513 -11.67 -2.38 6.80
CA ILE A 513 -12.11 -1.27 5.93
C ILE A 513 -11.44 -1.33 4.55
N PRO A 514 -10.13 -1.61 4.41
CA PRO A 514 -9.48 -1.65 3.10
C PRO A 514 -10.06 -2.68 2.11
N GLN A 515 -10.74 -3.75 2.57
CA GLN A 515 -11.27 -4.80 1.67
C GLN A 515 -12.27 -4.27 0.64
N ASN A 516 -13.07 -3.25 0.98
CA ASN A 516 -14.06 -2.66 0.07
C ASN A 516 -14.18 -1.13 0.21
N LYS A 517 -13.10 -0.46 0.67
CA LYS A 517 -13.06 0.99 0.81
C LYS A 517 -13.43 1.68 -0.50
N PHE A 518 -14.28 2.70 -0.43
CA PHE A 518 -14.72 3.47 -1.58
C PHE A 518 -14.48 4.97 -1.39
N LEU A 519 -14.44 5.68 -2.52
CA LEU A 519 -14.56 7.13 -2.61
C LEU A 519 -15.87 7.46 -3.33
N ALA A 520 -16.69 8.33 -2.74
CA ALA A 520 -17.93 8.81 -3.33
C ALA A 520 -17.97 10.34 -3.35
N VAL A 521 -18.53 10.90 -4.41
CA VAL A 521 -18.82 12.33 -4.51
C VAL A 521 -20.29 12.53 -4.88
N PRO A 522 -21.17 12.87 -3.91
CA PRO A 522 -22.58 13.10 -4.19
C PRO A 522 -22.75 14.31 -5.09
N ASN A 523 -23.55 14.19 -6.15
CA ASN A 523 -23.93 15.27 -7.04
C ASN A 523 -25.31 14.95 -7.62
N PRO A 524 -26.08 15.93 -8.12
CA PRO A 524 -27.32 15.64 -8.82
C PRO A 524 -27.10 14.68 -10.00
N PRO A 525 -27.98 13.69 -10.23
CA PRO A 525 -27.94 12.86 -11.43
C PRO A 525 -28.30 13.69 -12.68
N PRO A 526 -28.09 13.17 -13.90
CA PRO A 526 -28.46 13.87 -15.12
C PRO A 526 -29.91 14.35 -15.11
N GLY A 527 -30.11 15.67 -15.26
CA GLY A 527 -31.45 16.30 -15.26
C GLY A 527 -32.18 16.25 -13.91
N GLY A 528 -31.50 15.90 -12.81
CA GLY A 528 -32.11 15.70 -11.50
C GLY A 528 -32.45 16.99 -10.72
N ALA A 529 -31.92 18.14 -11.12
CA ALA A 529 -32.21 19.42 -10.46
C ALA A 529 -33.16 20.30 -11.30
N THR A 530 -34.06 21.03 -10.63
CA THR A 530 -34.95 22.03 -11.24
C THR A 530 -34.21 23.26 -11.78
N ARG A 531 -33.00 23.52 -11.27
CA ARG A 531 -32.07 24.52 -11.80
C ARG A 531 -31.22 23.89 -12.88
N GLY A 532 -30.93 24.60 -13.97
CA GLY A 532 -30.03 24.14 -15.05
C GLY A 532 -28.60 23.88 -14.60
N VAL A 533 -27.66 23.72 -15.54
CA VAL A 533 -26.24 23.44 -15.24
C VAL A 533 -25.69 24.41 -14.20
N THR A 534 -25.04 23.86 -13.17
CA THR A 534 -24.42 24.61 -12.08
C THR A 534 -22.91 24.41 -12.08
N VAL A 535 -22.19 25.41 -11.57
CA VAL A 535 -20.73 25.36 -11.38
C VAL A 535 -20.46 25.59 -9.92
N TYR A 536 -19.69 24.72 -9.27
CA TYR A 536 -19.27 24.93 -7.88
C TYR A 536 -17.88 24.40 -7.55
N PRO A 537 -17.21 25.03 -6.56
CA PRO A 537 -17.63 26.28 -5.90
C PRO A 537 -17.63 27.47 -6.88
N ASN A 538 -18.58 28.40 -6.73
CA ASN A 538 -18.70 29.61 -7.56
C ASN A 538 -19.12 30.81 -6.67
N PRO A 539 -18.20 31.74 -6.35
CA PRO A 539 -16.84 31.81 -6.86
C PRO A 539 -15.98 30.63 -6.39
N TYR A 540 -15.14 30.13 -7.28
CA TYR A 540 -14.09 29.19 -6.94
C TYR A 540 -12.98 29.93 -6.20
N ARG A 541 -12.60 29.41 -5.04
CA ARG A 541 -11.53 29.95 -4.20
C ARG A 541 -10.63 28.80 -3.79
N VAL A 542 -9.35 28.93 -4.11
CA VAL A 542 -8.32 27.89 -3.86
C VAL A 542 -8.17 27.56 -2.37
N GLU A 543 -8.56 28.46 -1.47
CA GLU A 543 -8.49 28.26 -0.01
C GLU A 543 -9.76 27.60 0.59
N ALA A 544 -10.75 27.24 -0.23
CA ALA A 544 -11.97 26.62 0.28
C ALA A 544 -11.69 25.19 0.78
N ARG A 545 -12.41 24.73 1.82
CA ARG A 545 -12.31 23.34 2.33
C ARG A 545 -12.48 22.25 1.28
N TRP A 546 -13.16 22.62 0.22
CA TRP A 546 -13.37 21.89 -1.01
C TRP A 546 -12.07 21.51 -1.74
N ASP A 547 -11.14 22.46 -1.77
CA ASP A 547 -9.90 22.42 -2.52
C ASP A 547 -8.75 22.23 -1.54
N GLN A 548 -8.34 20.97 -1.38
CA GLN A 548 -7.17 20.61 -0.58
C GLN A 548 -5.95 20.36 -1.48
N GLY A 549 -6.05 20.72 -2.77
CA GLY A 549 -4.94 20.64 -3.68
C GLY A 549 -3.79 21.53 -3.21
N ARG A 550 -2.59 20.97 -3.09
CA ARG A 550 -1.39 21.75 -2.76
C ARG A 550 -0.61 22.18 -3.99
N SER A 551 -0.79 21.47 -5.11
CA SER A 551 -0.25 21.82 -6.42
C SER A 551 -1.35 22.41 -7.29
N VAL A 552 -0.96 23.32 -8.20
CA VAL A 552 -1.88 23.93 -9.19
C VAL A 552 -2.69 22.89 -9.97
N ARG A 553 -2.14 21.69 -10.18
CA ARG A 553 -2.78 20.58 -10.90
C ARG A 553 -3.66 19.67 -10.03
N ASP A 554 -3.71 19.89 -8.72
CA ASP A 554 -4.61 19.19 -7.80
C ASP A 554 -5.92 19.96 -7.58
N HIS A 555 -6.03 21.15 -8.16
CA HIS A 555 -7.21 21.98 -8.10
C HIS A 555 -8.28 21.46 -9.05
N TYR A 556 -9.54 21.50 -8.63
CA TYR A 556 -10.67 21.17 -9.49
C TYR A 556 -11.96 21.85 -9.06
N LEU A 557 -12.84 22.10 -10.02
CA LEU A 557 -14.22 22.55 -9.79
C LEU A 557 -15.20 21.68 -10.57
N TRP A 558 -16.46 21.63 -10.16
CA TRP A 558 -17.47 20.87 -10.91
C TRP A 558 -18.29 21.74 -11.83
N PHE A 559 -18.61 21.15 -12.96
CA PHE A 559 -19.86 21.37 -13.67
C PHE A 559 -20.82 20.24 -13.29
N ALA A 560 -22.00 20.58 -12.78
CA ALA A 560 -22.98 19.62 -12.29
C ALA A 560 -24.36 19.87 -12.87
N ASN A 561 -25.24 18.88 -12.71
CA ASN A 561 -26.51 18.80 -13.42
C ASN A 561 -26.33 18.82 -14.94
N LEU A 562 -25.28 18.14 -15.42
CA LEU A 562 -25.03 17.96 -16.84
C LEU A 562 -26.02 16.94 -17.42
N PRO A 563 -26.44 17.11 -18.69
CA PRO A 563 -27.03 16.02 -19.46
C PRO A 563 -26.10 14.80 -19.48
N ARG A 564 -26.66 13.60 -19.66
CA ARG A 564 -25.87 12.36 -19.66
C ARG A 564 -24.78 12.39 -20.73
N ARG A 565 -25.08 12.93 -21.91
CA ARG A 565 -24.10 13.17 -22.97
C ARG A 565 -24.10 14.64 -23.34
N ALA A 566 -22.94 15.29 -23.25
CA ALA A 566 -22.85 16.71 -23.50
C ALA A 566 -21.50 17.13 -24.10
N ILE A 567 -21.43 18.34 -24.64
CA ILE A 567 -20.17 19.05 -24.91
C ILE A 567 -20.09 20.25 -23.97
N LEU A 568 -19.07 20.25 -23.10
CA LEU A 568 -18.75 21.37 -22.22
C LEU A 568 -17.67 22.23 -22.87
N ARG A 569 -17.91 23.53 -22.96
CA ARG A 569 -16.95 24.53 -23.46
C ARG A 569 -16.81 25.68 -22.47
N ILE A 570 -15.59 26.13 -22.28
CA ILE A 570 -15.24 27.24 -21.37
C ILE A 570 -14.54 28.32 -22.17
N TYR A 571 -14.89 29.58 -21.88
CA TYR A 571 -14.40 30.75 -22.59
C TYR A 571 -13.94 31.85 -21.64
N THR A 572 -13.01 32.68 -22.11
CA THR A 572 -12.73 34.00 -21.51
C THR A 572 -13.92 34.95 -21.74
N LEU A 573 -13.95 36.09 -21.05
CA LEU A 573 -14.93 37.15 -21.33
C LEU A 573 -14.84 37.72 -22.75
N SER A 574 -13.66 37.66 -23.37
CA SER A 574 -13.43 38.10 -24.75
C SER A 574 -13.97 37.09 -25.77
N GLY A 575 -14.40 35.91 -25.33
CA GLY A 575 -14.94 34.84 -26.19
C GLY A 575 -13.91 33.82 -26.66
N ASP A 576 -12.65 33.90 -26.18
CA ASP A 576 -11.62 32.91 -26.53
C ASP A 576 -11.92 31.58 -25.84
N ARG A 577 -11.91 30.47 -26.58
CA ARG A 577 -12.12 29.14 -26.00
C ARG A 577 -10.89 28.68 -25.24
N VAL A 578 -11.09 28.33 -23.98
CA VAL A 578 -10.05 27.94 -23.03
C VAL A 578 -9.97 26.42 -22.89
N PHE A 579 -11.13 25.76 -22.95
CA PHE A 579 -11.25 24.34 -22.74
C PHE A 579 -12.49 23.80 -23.45
N GLU A 580 -12.39 22.60 -24.02
CA GLU A 580 -13.51 21.84 -24.56
C GLU A 580 -13.38 20.36 -24.23
N THR A 581 -14.49 19.75 -23.79
CA THR A 581 -14.53 18.30 -23.59
C THR A 581 -15.89 17.73 -23.98
N ARG A 582 -15.87 16.50 -24.49
CA ARG A 582 -17.07 15.69 -24.66
C ARG A 582 -17.28 14.84 -23.42
N PHE A 583 -18.42 15.02 -22.77
CA PHE A 583 -18.79 14.33 -21.55
C PHE A 583 -19.75 13.18 -21.83
N ASP A 584 -19.48 12.03 -21.23
CA ASP A 584 -20.40 10.90 -21.13
C ASP A 584 -20.45 10.43 -19.67
N GLY A 585 -21.57 10.73 -19.00
CA GLY A 585 -21.77 10.40 -17.60
C GLY A 585 -21.84 8.91 -17.30
N SER A 586 -22.04 8.05 -18.30
CA SER A 586 -22.07 6.60 -18.10
C SER A 586 -20.67 6.02 -17.89
N SER A 587 -19.65 6.61 -18.52
CA SER A 587 -18.26 6.15 -18.48
C SER A 587 -17.34 7.04 -17.65
N TYR A 588 -17.70 8.30 -17.39
CA TYR A 588 -16.87 9.21 -16.61
C TYR A 588 -16.66 8.72 -15.17
N ARG A 589 -15.40 8.67 -14.73
CA ARG A 589 -14.96 8.24 -13.39
C ARG A 589 -14.01 9.25 -12.76
N GLY A 590 -14.11 10.53 -13.13
CA GLY A 590 -13.26 11.58 -12.58
C GLY A 590 -11.92 11.75 -13.31
N GLU A 591 -11.68 11.00 -14.39
CA GLU A 591 -10.45 11.13 -15.17
C GLU A 591 -10.25 12.57 -15.67
N GLY A 592 -9.00 13.03 -15.63
CA GLY A 592 -8.64 14.41 -15.97
C GLY A 592 -8.60 15.36 -14.78
N ALA A 593 -9.08 14.98 -13.58
CA ALA A 593 -8.97 15.79 -12.38
C ALA A 593 -8.11 15.11 -11.30
N ARG A 594 -6.79 15.37 -11.31
CA ARG A 594 -5.82 14.70 -10.42
C ARG A 594 -6.12 14.89 -8.92
N GLY A 595 -6.69 16.03 -8.53
CA GLY A 595 -7.08 16.29 -7.14
C GLY A 595 -8.33 15.53 -6.66
N LEU A 596 -9.13 15.03 -7.60
CA LEU A 596 -10.27 14.18 -7.31
C LEU A 596 -9.82 12.73 -7.13
N TYR A 597 -9.13 12.18 -8.14
CA TYR A 597 -8.66 10.79 -8.15
C TYR A 597 -7.53 10.60 -9.17
N GLU A 598 -6.45 9.96 -8.76
CA GLU A 598 -5.31 9.57 -9.59
C GLU A 598 -4.99 8.08 -9.36
N PRO A 599 -5.32 7.19 -10.31
CA PRO A 599 -5.19 5.73 -10.13
C PRO A 599 -3.80 5.24 -9.70
N ARG A 600 -2.73 5.99 -10.03
CA ARG A 600 -1.37 5.62 -9.62
C ARG A 600 -1.07 5.96 -8.17
N ARG A 601 -1.72 6.98 -7.62
CA ARG A 601 -1.54 7.51 -6.26
C ARG A 601 -2.57 6.92 -5.30
N ASP A 602 -3.83 6.90 -5.71
CA ASP A 602 -4.97 6.57 -4.87
C ASP A 602 -5.24 5.06 -4.89
N ARG A 603 -4.29 4.29 -4.36
CA ARG A 603 -4.31 2.82 -4.37
C ARG A 603 -5.25 2.19 -3.35
N ASP A 604 -5.65 2.91 -2.31
CA ASP A 604 -6.58 2.47 -1.26
C ASP A 604 -8.07 2.51 -1.67
N THR A 605 -8.40 3.07 -2.83
CA THR A 605 -9.80 3.16 -3.29
C THR A 605 -9.93 2.86 -4.78
N PRO A 606 -11.04 2.26 -5.24
CA PRO A 606 -11.38 2.22 -6.66
C PRO A 606 -11.69 3.64 -7.19
N PRO A 607 -11.89 3.80 -8.52
CA PRO A 607 -12.37 5.07 -9.06
C PRO A 607 -13.63 5.58 -8.35
N PRO A 608 -13.79 6.91 -8.21
CA PRO A 608 -14.86 7.50 -7.44
C PRO A 608 -16.25 7.11 -7.96
N ALA A 609 -17.17 6.81 -7.04
CA ALA A 609 -18.59 6.71 -7.35
C ALA A 609 -19.14 8.12 -7.61
N LEU A 610 -19.70 8.33 -8.81
CA LEU A 610 -20.24 9.60 -9.30
C LEU A 610 -21.67 9.42 -9.81
N SER A 611 -22.46 10.49 -9.81
CA SER A 611 -23.88 10.45 -10.20
C SER A 611 -24.12 10.33 -11.71
N GLY A 612 -23.05 10.44 -12.51
CA GLY A 612 -23.10 10.57 -13.97
C GLY A 612 -23.60 11.94 -14.47
N GLY A 613 -23.94 12.87 -13.57
CA GLY A 613 -24.42 14.22 -13.91
C GLY A 613 -23.39 15.32 -13.66
N SER A 614 -22.13 14.97 -13.43
CA SER A 614 -21.09 15.91 -12.99
C SER A 614 -19.73 15.65 -13.63
N TYR A 615 -19.03 16.72 -14.00
CA TYR A 615 -17.68 16.70 -14.57
C TYR A 615 -16.76 17.60 -13.74
N ALA A 616 -15.64 17.06 -13.27
CA ALA A 616 -14.58 17.82 -12.61
C ALA A 616 -13.58 18.32 -13.64
N TRP A 617 -13.42 19.63 -13.73
CA TRP A 617 -12.37 20.26 -14.54
C TRP A 617 -11.21 20.66 -13.64
N ASP A 618 -9.98 20.33 -14.05
CA ASP A 618 -8.73 20.54 -13.31
C ASP A 618 -8.15 21.96 -13.43
N LEU A 619 -8.91 22.89 -14.01
CA LEU A 619 -8.51 24.28 -14.24
C LEU A 619 -7.30 24.40 -15.21
N ILE A 620 -7.00 23.37 -15.99
CA ILE A 620 -5.98 23.40 -17.04
C ILE A 620 -6.64 23.63 -18.41
N THR A 621 -6.04 24.52 -19.20
CA THR A 621 -6.49 24.85 -20.56
C THR A 621 -6.13 23.76 -21.57
N ASP A 622 -6.71 23.81 -22.77
CA ASP A 622 -6.33 22.94 -23.90
C ASP A 622 -4.83 23.09 -24.27
N GLN A 623 -4.17 24.17 -23.85
CA GLN A 623 -2.75 24.44 -24.07
C GLN A 623 -1.86 23.97 -22.90
N GLY A 624 -2.42 23.27 -21.91
CA GLY A 624 -1.68 22.74 -20.76
C GLY A 624 -1.28 23.79 -19.72
N GLN A 625 -1.91 24.98 -19.75
CA GLN A 625 -1.64 26.07 -18.82
C GLN A 625 -2.72 26.13 -17.74
N ALA A 626 -2.35 26.50 -16.51
CA ALA A 626 -3.35 26.80 -15.50
C ALA A 626 -4.08 28.10 -15.84
N VAL A 627 -5.40 28.15 -15.66
CA VAL A 627 -6.17 29.37 -15.89
C VAL A 627 -5.85 30.44 -14.85
N ALA A 628 -6.03 31.72 -15.22
CA ALA A 628 -5.81 32.85 -14.33
C ALA A 628 -7.05 33.17 -13.48
N THR A 629 -6.87 34.02 -12.47
CA THR A 629 -8.00 34.68 -11.79
C THR A 629 -8.82 35.47 -12.81
N GLY A 630 -10.14 35.27 -12.82
CA GLY A 630 -11.00 35.92 -13.79
C GLY A 630 -12.42 35.38 -13.81
N LEU A 631 -13.30 36.13 -14.48
CA LEU A 631 -14.65 35.69 -14.81
C LEU A 631 -14.60 34.91 -16.12
N TYR A 632 -15.20 33.72 -16.13
CA TYR A 632 -15.27 32.84 -17.29
C TYR A 632 -16.72 32.57 -17.68
N LEU A 633 -16.93 32.26 -18.95
CA LEU A 633 -18.21 31.83 -19.49
C LEU A 633 -18.16 30.35 -19.79
N PHE A 634 -19.30 29.67 -19.69
CA PHE A 634 -19.42 28.29 -20.14
C PHE A 634 -20.65 28.08 -21.03
N SER A 635 -20.58 27.08 -21.89
CA SER A 635 -21.73 26.50 -22.57
C SER A 635 -21.71 24.99 -22.46
N VAL A 636 -22.88 24.41 -22.22
CA VAL A 636 -23.11 22.97 -22.23
C VAL A 636 -24.16 22.65 -23.28
N GLU A 637 -23.76 21.90 -24.29
CA GLU A 637 -24.64 21.40 -25.36
C GLU A 637 -25.08 19.98 -25.03
N ASP A 638 -26.37 19.75 -24.91
CA ASP A 638 -26.97 18.43 -24.72
C ASP A 638 -27.00 17.67 -26.05
N LEU A 639 -26.29 16.54 -26.12
CA LEU A 639 -26.21 15.73 -27.33
C LEU A 639 -27.41 14.82 -27.56
N ASP A 640 -28.30 14.69 -26.57
CA ASP A 640 -29.51 13.87 -26.64
C ASP A 640 -30.76 14.75 -26.84
N GLY A 641 -30.87 15.84 -26.10
CA GLY A 641 -31.99 16.78 -26.16
C GLY A 641 -31.80 17.99 -27.08
N GLY A 642 -30.56 18.27 -27.54
CA GLY A 642 -30.23 19.42 -28.41
C GLY A 642 -30.27 20.79 -27.73
N GLY A 643 -30.57 20.84 -26.43
CA GLY A 643 -30.58 22.09 -25.65
C GLY A 643 -29.19 22.63 -25.37
N VAL A 644 -29.07 23.96 -25.22
CA VAL A 644 -27.80 24.61 -24.84
C VAL A 644 -27.99 25.42 -23.56
N ALA A 645 -27.30 25.03 -22.50
CA ALA A 645 -27.19 25.80 -21.27
C ALA A 645 -25.97 26.72 -21.33
N ARG A 646 -26.08 27.94 -20.78
CA ARG A 646 -24.98 28.91 -20.71
C ARG A 646 -24.94 29.55 -19.33
N GLY A 647 -23.75 29.93 -18.89
CA GLY A 647 -23.58 30.63 -17.63
C GLY A 647 -22.19 31.21 -17.45
N LYS A 648 -21.91 31.67 -16.23
CA LYS A 648 -20.64 32.28 -15.85
C LYS A 648 -20.18 31.81 -14.48
N PHE A 649 -18.87 31.81 -14.26
CA PHE A 649 -18.27 31.47 -12.98
C PHE A 649 -16.99 32.28 -12.76
N LEU A 650 -16.69 32.58 -11.51
CA LEU A 650 -15.53 33.37 -11.11
C LEU A 650 -14.47 32.46 -10.50
N ILE A 651 -13.24 32.55 -10.98
CA ILE A 651 -12.06 31.94 -10.38
C ILE A 651 -11.30 33.03 -9.63
N VAL A 652 -11.00 32.77 -8.36
CA VAL A 652 -10.16 33.61 -7.51
C VAL A 652 -8.99 32.78 -6.98
N LYS A 653 -7.80 33.00 -7.56
CA LYS A 653 -6.55 32.39 -7.12
C LYS A 653 -5.84 33.29 -6.09
N SER A 654 -5.05 32.68 -5.23
CA SER A 654 -4.22 33.38 -4.24
C SER A 654 -2.74 33.27 -4.61
N ASP A 655 -1.91 34.13 -4.03
CA ASP A 655 -0.45 34.19 -4.27
C ASP A 655 0.32 32.94 -3.77
N ARG A 656 -0.37 31.96 -3.15
CA ARG A 656 0.22 30.68 -2.69
C ARG A 656 0.38 29.62 -3.79
N GLU A 657 -0.06 29.88 -5.02
CA GLU A 657 0.12 28.96 -6.16
C GLU A 657 1.53 28.95 -6.77
N ASN A 658 2.49 29.72 -6.22
CA ASN A 658 3.87 29.82 -6.74
C ASN A 658 4.78 28.64 -6.36
#